data_AF-A0A814A4U1-F1
#
_entry.id   AF-A0A814A4U1-F1
#
_cell.length_a   1.000
_cell.length_b   1.000
_cell.length_c   1.000
_cell.angle_alpha   90.00
_cell.angle_beta   90.00
_cell.angle_gamma   90.00
#
_symmetry.space_group_name_H-M   'P 1'
#
loop_
_entity.id
_entity.type
_entity.pdbx_description
1 polymer ?
#
loop_
_entity_poly.entity_id
_entity_poly.type
_entity_poly.pdbx_seq_one_letter_code
_entity_poly.pdbx_strand_id
1 'polypeptide(L)'
;MLARLTNRNSVYSVSSRSSSQINVIDCHFLSFLYVLTMSVYRYLSSTVRSSNSTPSTACLSSIVKQLAKFSSHDELIEYSQRPISYCYPNRMIDACSPEHSTPVDMIQTARDLHDQLLVRLAHCLSHFQSIPFLPGVNPTLLALHERYLKLFESLAQFRQIKTLKDEEKFHELINRFIVQNNDVIGLLSTGCSEAQKYFKNYETMKEFLDNVLHVRLAMRLLAEHYMELHKQQAQSEWRGAICMNFSPAKAVQQCIKDVSSLCFETYTVVPYIQVENSMQESIPYFPSIVEYILRELLKNSMRAIVEHTKCSLGNIQHVKQYFEKHRDTPLCTIEIASNPVDENFIIAVKDQGGGIDASDDKLFTYMFSGDVPKEEKEEKHIDILADFQERMTQSSKQMYGYGFGLPVCRLYSKFFGGSLTLRQSDYLWMAIISSGSNNPSHVGRRRRNAFSLPFHLLQILSLIVIPFLILMNYLTLCVNVPTHPWQWLNIVFSSLVILPFSIVFIIISCIDPADEQVILKSQGPRIDFDRRQHPHVITQLYCHVCSVHVSERAKHCSSCNKCVYSFDHHCIWLNTCVGGKNYRLFFSMLCLIVLGTLFMFLNSLLQFIGSFSTTSSLQLKPFYNTDQYAILMIPSSLVAFQVITAILAFFTLVICGLALYLLAFHVYLSYHGLSTYDYVVQHRMKRTVDQTINQFNQLNLTQPNESTVKQSETNHEKRKKRRHGSSKQQNGTTNQGHTSPVYVAEEDHRDSPRRLQACRGSHQEAYILRAISQVHDEH
;
A
#
# COMPACT_ATOMS: atom_id res chain seq x y z
N MET A 1 -56.18 -5.88 -48.58
CA MET A 1 -56.21 -6.06 -50.05
C MET A 1 -54.92 -5.47 -50.63
N LEU A 2 -54.62 -5.69 -51.93
CA LEU A 2 -53.31 -5.49 -52.55
C LEU A 2 -52.65 -4.10 -52.41
N ALA A 3 -51.35 -4.13 -52.09
CA ALA A 3 -50.23 -3.41 -52.74
C ALA A 3 -50.01 -1.86 -52.60
N ARG A 4 -48.83 -1.56 -52.00
CA ARG A 4 -47.79 -0.58 -52.45
C ARG A 4 -48.02 0.93 -52.27
N LEU A 5 -46.89 1.65 -52.45
CA LEU A 5 -46.68 3.12 -52.54
C LEU A 5 -46.68 3.85 -51.18
N THR A 6 -45.80 4.82 -50.88
CA THR A 6 -44.58 5.32 -51.57
C THR A 6 -43.67 6.12 -50.62
N ASN A 7 -42.36 6.21 -50.97
CA ASN A 7 -41.38 7.27 -50.61
C ASN A 7 -41.07 7.54 -49.12
N ARG A 8 -39.82 7.75 -48.68
CA ARG A 8 -38.70 8.66 -49.07
C ARG A 8 -38.81 10.09 -48.51
N ASN A 9 -37.80 10.43 -47.71
CA ASN A 9 -37.16 11.75 -47.52
C ASN A 9 -37.89 12.85 -46.71
N SER A 10 -37.24 13.19 -45.58
CA SER A 10 -36.73 14.53 -45.22
C SER A 10 -37.60 15.56 -44.46
N VAL A 11 -36.87 16.44 -43.75
CA VAL A 11 -37.15 17.87 -43.45
C VAL A 11 -38.01 18.25 -42.20
N TYR A 12 -37.32 18.91 -41.24
CA TYR A 12 -37.72 20.03 -40.34
C TYR A 12 -38.86 19.89 -39.29
N SER A 13 -38.44 19.60 -38.04
CA SER A 13 -38.38 20.53 -36.88
C SER A 13 -39.60 21.32 -36.30
N VAL A 14 -39.59 21.41 -34.95
CA VAL A 14 -40.12 22.47 -34.04
C VAL A 14 -41.46 22.24 -33.29
N SER A 15 -41.34 21.99 -31.97
CA SER A 15 -42.29 22.28 -30.86
C SER A 15 -43.60 21.44 -30.77
N SER A 16 -44.30 21.33 -29.62
CA SER A 16 -44.12 21.97 -28.30
C SER A 16 -44.59 21.11 -27.10
N ARG A 17 -43.90 21.22 -25.96
CA ARG A 17 -44.37 21.10 -24.55
C ARG A 17 -45.54 20.15 -24.17
N SER A 18 -45.23 19.17 -23.32
CA SER A 18 -45.81 19.07 -21.95
C SER A 18 -44.89 18.20 -21.06
N SER A 19 -45.16 18.08 -19.76
CA SER A 19 -44.21 17.60 -18.74
C SER A 19 -44.72 16.42 -17.89
N SER A 20 -43.81 15.82 -17.11
CA SER A 20 -44.00 14.81 -16.06
C SER A 20 -44.28 13.35 -16.47
N GLN A 21 -43.23 12.54 -16.47
CA GLN A 21 -43.27 11.16 -15.96
C GLN A 21 -41.98 10.85 -15.19
N ILE A 22 -42.12 10.35 -13.97
CA ILE A 22 -41.03 9.78 -13.16
C ILE A 22 -40.92 8.29 -13.54
N ASN A 23 -39.70 7.79 -13.77
CA ASN A 23 -39.48 6.35 -14.03
C ASN A 23 -38.22 5.86 -13.26
N VAL A 24 -38.37 5.14 -12.13
CA VAL A 24 -38.66 3.68 -12.05
C VAL A 24 -37.42 2.77 -12.23
N ILE A 25 -36.26 3.30 -12.63
CA ILE A 25 -35.07 2.47 -12.94
C ILE A 25 -34.46 1.75 -11.70
N ASP A 26 -34.30 2.44 -10.56
CA ASP A 26 -33.51 1.90 -9.43
C ASP A 26 -34.11 0.63 -8.77
N CYS A 27 -35.44 0.58 -8.63
CA CYS A 27 -36.12 -0.62 -8.11
C CYS A 27 -35.96 -1.83 -9.04
N HIS A 28 -35.85 -1.63 -10.37
CA HIS A 28 -35.65 -2.72 -11.30
C HIS A 28 -34.24 -3.29 -11.25
N PHE A 29 -33.20 -2.50 -10.98
CA PHE A 29 -31.84 -3.04 -10.89
C PHE A 29 -31.65 -3.93 -9.64
N LEU A 30 -32.14 -3.49 -8.48
CA LEU A 30 -32.17 -4.32 -7.26
C LEU A 30 -33.07 -5.54 -7.42
N SER A 31 -34.25 -5.39 -8.04
CA SER A 31 -35.13 -6.52 -8.36
C SER A 31 -34.47 -7.50 -9.34
N PHE A 32 -33.69 -7.02 -10.32
CA PHE A 32 -32.97 -7.86 -11.26
C PHE A 32 -31.82 -8.60 -10.57
N LEU A 33 -31.09 -7.98 -9.65
CA LEU A 33 -30.06 -8.66 -8.86
C LEU A 33 -30.66 -9.72 -7.91
N TYR A 34 -31.80 -9.42 -7.29
CA TYR A 34 -32.56 -10.38 -6.46
C TYR A 34 -33.15 -11.51 -7.30
N VAL A 35 -33.73 -11.22 -8.47
CA VAL A 35 -34.26 -12.24 -9.39
C VAL A 35 -33.13 -13.05 -10.03
N LEU A 36 -31.95 -12.48 -10.29
CA LEU A 36 -30.80 -13.22 -10.83
C LEU A 36 -30.22 -14.16 -9.77
N THR A 37 -30.01 -13.69 -8.54
CA THR A 37 -29.57 -14.55 -7.42
C THR A 37 -30.60 -15.61 -7.07
N MET A 38 -31.90 -15.28 -7.05
CA MET A 38 -32.98 -16.26 -6.85
C MET A 38 -33.19 -17.19 -8.05
N SER A 39 -32.87 -16.77 -9.28
CA SER A 39 -32.89 -17.63 -10.47
C SER A 39 -31.70 -18.58 -10.49
N VAL A 40 -30.51 -18.13 -10.10
CA VAL A 40 -29.34 -19.00 -9.88
C VAL A 40 -29.62 -19.98 -8.75
N TYR A 41 -30.21 -19.53 -7.64
CA TYR A 41 -30.63 -20.40 -6.53
C TYR A 41 -31.68 -21.43 -6.97
N ARG A 42 -32.71 -21.03 -7.73
CA ARG A 42 -33.73 -21.94 -8.28
C ARG A 42 -33.15 -22.89 -9.33
N TYR A 43 -32.23 -22.42 -10.18
CA TYR A 43 -31.57 -23.25 -11.19
C TYR A 43 -30.72 -24.33 -10.51
N LEU A 44 -29.84 -23.95 -9.58
CA LEU A 44 -29.05 -24.89 -8.77
C LEU A 44 -29.96 -25.83 -7.95
N SER A 45 -31.03 -25.32 -7.33
CA SER A 45 -31.99 -26.15 -6.60
C SER A 45 -32.75 -27.12 -7.52
N SER A 46 -33.03 -26.73 -8.77
CA SER A 46 -33.69 -27.59 -9.76
C SER A 46 -32.76 -28.67 -10.30
N THR A 47 -31.48 -28.38 -10.55
CA THR A 47 -30.50 -29.41 -10.94
C THR A 47 -30.29 -30.40 -9.80
N VAL A 48 -30.17 -29.92 -8.55
CA VAL A 48 -30.13 -30.75 -7.33
C VAL A 48 -31.36 -31.66 -7.18
N ARG A 49 -32.55 -31.23 -7.64
CA ARG A 49 -33.77 -32.07 -7.66
C ARG A 49 -33.87 -33.03 -8.86
N SER A 50 -33.08 -32.84 -9.92
CA SER A 50 -33.13 -33.68 -11.13
C SER A 50 -32.21 -34.91 -11.07
N SER A 51 -31.16 -34.87 -10.26
CA SER A 51 -30.18 -35.95 -10.11
C SER A 51 -30.43 -36.79 -8.85
N ASN A 52 -31.30 -37.80 -8.96
CA ASN A 52 -31.25 -38.91 -8.00
C ASN A 52 -29.88 -39.60 -8.13
N SER A 53 -29.22 -39.83 -7.00
CA SER A 53 -27.82 -40.30 -6.86
C SER A 53 -26.73 -39.33 -7.36
N THR A 54 -26.07 -38.62 -6.43
CA THR A 54 -24.60 -38.48 -6.29
C THR A 54 -24.28 -37.57 -5.08
N PRO A 55 -23.12 -37.73 -4.39
CA PRO A 55 -22.79 -36.93 -3.19
C PRO A 55 -22.51 -35.44 -3.43
N SER A 56 -22.28 -35.02 -4.69
CA SER A 56 -21.80 -33.68 -5.06
C SER A 56 -22.83 -32.55 -4.88
N THR A 57 -24.12 -32.86 -4.99
CA THR A 57 -25.22 -31.87 -4.94
C THR A 57 -25.43 -31.28 -3.55
N ALA A 58 -25.25 -32.08 -2.50
CA ALA A 58 -25.31 -31.62 -1.12
C ALA A 58 -24.21 -30.57 -0.83
N CYS A 59 -22.98 -30.85 -1.26
CA CYS A 59 -21.81 -29.98 -1.10
C CYS A 59 -22.05 -28.59 -1.73
N LEU A 60 -22.50 -28.54 -2.99
CA LEU A 60 -22.82 -27.27 -3.68
C LEU A 60 -23.91 -26.46 -2.96
N SER A 61 -24.93 -27.11 -2.38
CA SER A 61 -25.96 -26.44 -1.59
C SER A 61 -25.45 -25.90 -0.24
N SER A 62 -24.43 -26.54 0.35
CA SER A 62 -23.74 -26.04 1.54
C SER A 62 -22.89 -24.80 1.20
N ILE A 63 -22.06 -24.89 0.16
CA ILE A 63 -21.18 -23.82 -0.29
C ILE A 63 -21.98 -22.54 -0.57
N VAL A 64 -23.12 -22.62 -1.28
CA VAL A 64 -23.98 -21.45 -1.55
C VAL A 64 -24.58 -20.84 -0.28
N LYS A 65 -24.93 -21.65 0.74
CA LYS A 65 -25.41 -21.15 2.04
C LYS A 65 -24.29 -20.55 2.89
N GLN A 66 -23.08 -21.11 2.83
CA GLN A 66 -21.89 -20.57 3.51
C GLN A 66 -21.44 -19.25 2.88
N LEU A 67 -21.52 -19.13 1.55
CA LEU A 67 -21.27 -17.87 0.82
C LEU A 67 -22.28 -16.78 1.18
N ALA A 68 -23.55 -17.10 1.41
CA ALA A 68 -24.55 -16.13 1.85
C ALA A 68 -24.22 -15.50 3.22
N LYS A 69 -23.46 -16.20 4.10
CA LYS A 69 -22.98 -15.66 5.38
C LYS A 69 -21.88 -14.60 5.25
N PHE A 70 -21.21 -14.46 4.10
CA PHE A 70 -20.14 -13.48 3.92
C PHE A 70 -20.63 -12.03 3.82
N SER A 71 -21.93 -11.77 3.62
CA SER A 71 -22.42 -10.44 3.19
C SER A 71 -23.67 -9.93 3.92
N SER A 72 -23.91 -10.34 5.17
CA SER A 72 -25.19 -10.06 5.87
C SER A 72 -25.08 -9.77 7.37
N HIS A 73 -24.12 -8.94 7.79
CA HIS A 73 -24.01 -8.47 9.18
C HIS A 73 -23.66 -6.99 9.22
N ASP A 74 -24.66 -6.13 9.46
CA ASP A 74 -24.48 -4.67 9.44
C ASP A 74 -23.52 -4.19 10.55
N GLU A 75 -23.56 -4.84 11.72
CA GLU A 75 -22.61 -4.62 12.82
C GLU A 75 -21.15 -4.88 12.39
N LEU A 76 -20.89 -5.92 11.59
CA LEU A 76 -19.54 -6.23 11.09
C LEU A 76 -19.05 -5.11 10.17
N ILE A 77 -19.93 -4.58 9.31
CA ILE A 77 -19.61 -3.44 8.46
C ILE A 77 -19.28 -2.22 9.32
N GLU A 78 -20.11 -1.90 10.32
CA GLU A 78 -19.88 -0.77 11.23
C GLU A 78 -18.54 -0.89 11.99
N TYR A 79 -18.29 -2.02 12.65
CA TYR A 79 -17.04 -2.26 13.39
C TYR A 79 -15.81 -2.29 12.48
N SER A 80 -15.94 -2.70 11.21
CA SER A 80 -14.83 -2.63 10.23
C SER A 80 -14.52 -1.22 9.73
N GLN A 81 -15.44 -0.26 9.88
CA GLN A 81 -15.22 1.15 9.55
C GLN A 81 -14.60 1.94 10.72
N ARG A 82 -14.68 1.42 11.96
CA ARG A 82 -14.03 2.02 13.13
C ARG A 82 -12.49 1.91 13.00
N PRO A 83 -11.72 2.96 13.32
CA PRO A 83 -10.26 2.90 13.25
C PRO A 83 -9.70 1.95 14.31
N ILE A 84 -8.74 1.10 13.93
CA ILE A 84 -8.01 0.25 14.88
C ILE A 84 -7.15 1.15 15.79
N SER A 85 -7.30 1.04 17.12
CA SER A 85 -6.43 1.74 18.06
C SER A 85 -5.13 0.96 18.25
N TYR A 86 -4.03 1.45 17.67
CA TYR A 86 -2.73 0.80 17.79
C TYR A 86 -2.08 1.10 19.15
N CYS A 87 -2.40 0.25 20.13
CA CYS A 87 -1.54 0.05 21.28
C CYS A 87 -0.29 -0.72 20.80
N TYR A 88 0.78 0.01 20.50
CA TYR A 88 2.10 -0.58 20.24
C TYR A 88 2.63 -1.22 21.53
N PRO A 89 3.41 -2.33 21.45
CA PRO A 89 3.99 -2.98 22.63
C PRO A 89 4.73 -2.02 23.57
N ASN A 90 5.45 -1.05 23.00
CA ASN A 90 6.14 0.00 23.75
C ASN A 90 5.16 0.78 24.63
N ARG A 91 3.99 1.19 24.14
CA ARG A 91 2.97 1.88 24.95
C ARG A 91 2.42 1.02 26.09
N MET A 92 2.36 -0.31 25.91
CA MET A 92 1.97 -1.23 26.98
C MET A 92 3.06 -1.34 28.06
N ILE A 93 4.33 -1.28 27.65
CA ILE A 93 5.49 -1.22 28.55
C ILE A 93 5.52 0.12 29.28
N ASP A 94 5.41 1.25 28.57
CA ASP A 94 5.37 2.62 29.10
C ASP A 94 4.28 2.76 30.17
N ALA A 95 3.07 2.26 29.89
CA ALA A 95 1.93 2.27 30.81
C ALA A 95 2.12 1.32 32.02
N CYS A 96 3.01 0.32 31.92
CA CYS A 96 3.39 -0.57 33.01
C CYS A 96 4.55 -0.01 33.87
N SER A 97 5.12 1.15 33.55
CA SER A 97 6.24 1.74 34.30
C SER A 97 5.88 2.12 35.75
N PRO A 98 6.84 2.13 36.70
CA PRO A 98 6.55 2.33 38.13
C PRO A 98 5.87 3.66 38.47
N GLU A 99 6.14 4.71 37.71
CA GLU A 99 5.60 6.07 37.91
C GLU A 99 4.08 6.16 37.71
N HIS A 100 3.50 5.25 36.91
CA HIS A 100 2.07 5.22 36.58
C HIS A 100 1.31 4.15 37.40
N SER A 101 1.69 3.97 38.67
CA SER A 101 1.22 2.89 39.56
C SER A 101 -0.21 3.08 40.12
N THR A 102 -1.19 3.28 39.24
CA THR A 102 -2.61 3.11 39.57
C THR A 102 -2.96 1.62 39.75
N PRO A 103 -3.90 1.26 40.64
CA PRO A 103 -4.42 -0.11 40.72
C PRO A 103 -5.18 -0.46 39.42
N VAL A 104 -4.98 -1.69 38.91
CA VAL A 104 -5.59 -2.15 37.66
C VAL A 104 -7.08 -2.40 37.86
N ASP A 105 -7.93 -1.59 37.22
CA ASP A 105 -9.37 -1.87 37.11
C ASP A 105 -9.58 -2.99 36.07
N MET A 106 -9.80 -4.22 36.56
CA MET A 106 -10.06 -5.39 35.72
C MET A 106 -11.35 -5.25 34.90
N ILE A 107 -12.38 -4.53 35.40
CA ILE A 107 -13.65 -4.33 34.69
C ILE A 107 -13.42 -3.37 33.53
N GLN A 108 -12.67 -2.29 33.72
CA GLN A 108 -12.31 -1.38 32.63
C GLN A 108 -11.36 -2.04 31.63
N THR A 109 -10.32 -2.74 32.10
CA THR A 109 -9.40 -3.51 31.25
C THR A 109 -10.14 -4.52 30.36
N ALA A 110 -11.16 -5.19 30.90
CA ALA A 110 -11.98 -6.13 30.16
C ALA A 110 -12.89 -5.45 29.11
N ARG A 111 -13.45 -4.26 29.39
CA ARG A 111 -14.18 -3.45 28.38
C ARG A 111 -13.26 -3.03 27.24
N ASP A 112 -12.09 -2.49 27.58
CA ASP A 112 -11.13 -2.01 26.59
C ASP A 112 -10.65 -3.17 25.71
N LEU A 113 -10.44 -4.37 26.28
CA LEU A 113 -10.17 -5.57 25.49
C LEU A 113 -11.36 -5.98 24.60
N HIS A 114 -12.60 -5.96 25.12
CA HIS A 114 -13.81 -6.32 24.37
C HIS A 114 -14.00 -5.44 23.12
N ASP A 115 -13.95 -4.12 23.28
CA ASP A 115 -14.05 -3.17 22.15
C ASP A 115 -12.87 -3.32 21.17
N GLN A 116 -11.63 -3.50 21.65
CA GLN A 116 -10.47 -3.71 20.78
C GLN A 116 -10.58 -5.01 19.97
N LEU A 117 -11.03 -6.11 20.58
CA LEU A 117 -11.18 -7.39 19.90
C LEU A 117 -12.32 -7.36 18.87
N LEU A 118 -13.44 -6.69 19.16
CA LEU A 118 -14.55 -6.54 18.20
C LEU A 118 -14.11 -5.80 16.93
N VAL A 119 -13.48 -4.63 17.06
CA VAL A 119 -12.95 -3.88 15.91
C VAL A 119 -11.93 -4.74 15.15
N ARG A 120 -10.97 -5.36 15.84
CA ARG A 120 -9.92 -6.16 15.21
C ARG A 120 -10.46 -7.39 14.49
N LEU A 121 -11.47 -8.07 15.02
CA LEU A 121 -12.13 -9.19 14.35
C LEU A 121 -12.92 -8.74 13.12
N ALA A 122 -13.63 -7.61 13.16
CA ALA A 122 -14.32 -7.07 12.00
C ALA A 122 -13.36 -6.71 10.85
N HIS A 123 -12.23 -6.08 11.17
CA HIS A 123 -11.15 -5.85 10.19
C HIS A 123 -10.55 -7.16 9.66
N CYS A 124 -10.32 -8.16 10.52
CA CYS A 124 -9.85 -9.49 10.10
C CYS A 124 -10.81 -10.13 9.08
N LEU A 125 -12.11 -10.15 9.40
CA LEU A 125 -13.16 -10.71 8.53
C LEU A 125 -13.29 -9.93 7.21
N SER A 126 -13.13 -8.60 7.23
CA SER A 126 -13.05 -7.76 6.04
C SER A 126 -11.89 -8.16 5.10
N HIS A 127 -10.73 -8.53 5.66
CA HIS A 127 -9.63 -9.07 4.85
C HIS A 127 -9.97 -10.44 4.22
N PHE A 128 -10.70 -11.32 4.91
CA PHE A 128 -11.24 -12.56 4.33
C PHE A 128 -12.35 -12.33 3.29
N GLN A 129 -13.07 -11.21 3.36
CA GLN A 129 -14.03 -10.80 2.33
C GLN A 129 -13.35 -10.20 1.08
N SER A 130 -12.13 -9.65 1.21
CA SER A 130 -11.42 -8.98 0.10
C SER A 130 -10.61 -9.90 -0.84
N ILE A 131 -10.36 -11.16 -0.45
CA ILE A 131 -9.59 -12.09 -1.31
C ILE A 131 -10.42 -12.57 -2.50
N PRO A 132 -9.79 -13.01 -3.61
CA PRO A 132 -10.53 -13.51 -4.76
C PRO A 132 -11.38 -14.74 -4.40
N PHE A 133 -12.51 -14.91 -5.10
CA PHE A 133 -13.50 -15.95 -4.80
C PHE A 133 -12.93 -17.37 -4.71
N LEU A 134 -12.01 -17.76 -5.62
CA LEU A 134 -11.46 -19.12 -5.68
C LEU A 134 -10.59 -19.46 -4.45
N PRO A 135 -9.65 -18.60 -3.99
CA PRO A 135 -9.08 -18.69 -2.64
C PRO A 135 -10.12 -18.66 -1.52
N GLY A 136 -11.13 -17.78 -1.59
CA GLY A 136 -12.15 -17.64 -0.55
C GLY A 136 -13.02 -18.88 -0.29
N VAL A 137 -13.18 -19.75 -1.29
CA VAL A 137 -13.89 -21.05 -1.15
C VAL A 137 -12.97 -22.23 -0.83
N ASN A 138 -11.68 -22.01 -0.56
CA ASN A 138 -10.81 -23.05 -0.01
C ASN A 138 -11.37 -23.53 1.35
N PRO A 139 -11.58 -24.84 1.60
CA PRO A 139 -12.20 -25.33 2.83
C PRO A 139 -11.47 -24.89 4.11
N THR A 140 -10.14 -24.83 4.08
CA THR A 140 -9.29 -24.48 5.22
C THR A 140 -9.41 -22.98 5.57
N LEU A 141 -9.37 -22.09 4.57
CA LEU A 141 -9.59 -20.65 4.74
C LEU A 141 -11.06 -20.33 5.10
N LEU A 142 -12.02 -21.05 4.53
CA LEU A 142 -13.44 -20.93 4.83
C LEU A 142 -13.78 -21.33 6.27
N ALA A 143 -13.23 -22.45 6.75
CA ALA A 143 -13.39 -22.89 8.13
C ALA A 143 -12.79 -21.89 9.13
N LEU A 144 -11.64 -21.29 8.78
CA LEU A 144 -11.01 -20.24 9.59
C LEU A 144 -11.85 -18.94 9.61
N HIS A 145 -12.38 -18.51 8.47
CA HIS A 145 -13.33 -17.39 8.40
C HIS A 145 -14.58 -17.66 9.25
N GLU A 146 -15.20 -18.84 9.13
CA GLU A 146 -16.35 -19.23 9.95
C GLU A 146 -16.02 -19.22 11.46
N ARG A 147 -14.81 -19.61 11.85
CA ARG A 147 -14.37 -19.57 13.25
C ARG A 147 -14.28 -18.13 13.76
N TYR A 148 -13.64 -17.24 12.99
CA TYR A 148 -13.57 -15.82 13.35
C TYR A 148 -14.94 -15.15 13.37
N LEU A 149 -15.85 -15.53 12.47
CA LEU A 149 -17.23 -15.03 12.46
C LEU A 149 -17.99 -15.47 13.70
N LYS A 150 -17.92 -16.76 14.09
CA LYS A 150 -18.54 -17.27 15.34
C LYS A 150 -17.99 -16.59 16.60
N LEU A 151 -16.71 -16.20 16.59
CA LEU A 151 -16.08 -15.46 17.68
C LEU A 151 -16.51 -13.99 17.72
N PHE A 152 -16.66 -13.35 16.56
CA PHE A 152 -17.26 -12.01 16.45
C PHE A 152 -18.73 -12.01 16.90
N GLU A 153 -19.55 -12.94 16.39
CA GLU A 153 -20.94 -13.18 16.83
C GLU A 153 -21.02 -13.34 18.36
N SER A 154 -20.12 -14.14 18.95
CA SER A 154 -20.06 -14.39 20.41
C SER A 154 -19.65 -13.17 21.24
N LEU A 155 -18.77 -12.31 20.71
CA LEU A 155 -18.34 -11.08 21.38
C LEU A 155 -19.37 -9.96 21.23
N ALA A 156 -20.03 -9.83 20.07
CA ALA A 156 -21.06 -8.81 19.83
C ALA A 156 -22.31 -9.07 20.69
N GLN A 157 -22.68 -10.34 20.88
CA GLN A 157 -23.72 -10.75 21.82
C GLN A 157 -23.33 -10.58 23.29
N PHE A 158 -22.04 -10.37 23.61
CA PHE A 158 -21.58 -10.19 24.98
C PHE A 158 -21.91 -8.77 25.48
N ARG A 159 -22.96 -8.68 26.29
CA ARG A 159 -23.47 -7.42 26.86
C ARG A 159 -22.43 -6.73 27.73
N GLN A 160 -22.40 -5.39 27.69
CA GLN A 160 -21.48 -4.51 28.44
C GLN A 160 -21.06 -5.04 29.82
N ILE A 161 -19.75 -5.25 29.99
CA ILE A 161 -19.12 -5.72 31.23
C ILE A 161 -19.28 -4.66 32.33
N LYS A 162 -20.06 -4.98 33.37
CA LYS A 162 -20.41 -4.03 34.45
C LYS A 162 -20.10 -4.54 35.85
N THR A 163 -20.12 -5.85 36.08
CA THR A 163 -19.79 -6.47 37.36
C THR A 163 -18.60 -7.42 37.22
N LEU A 164 -17.95 -7.76 38.33
CA LEU A 164 -16.90 -8.80 38.34
C LEU A 164 -17.44 -10.14 37.79
N LYS A 165 -18.72 -10.47 38.04
CA LYS A 165 -19.37 -11.67 37.48
C LYS A 165 -19.64 -11.62 35.97
N ASP A 166 -19.47 -10.45 35.33
CA ASP A 166 -19.45 -10.35 33.88
C ASP A 166 -18.01 -10.43 33.35
N GLU A 167 -17.04 -9.96 34.13
CA GLU A 167 -15.61 -10.12 33.85
C GLU A 167 -15.16 -11.59 33.94
N GLU A 168 -15.61 -12.35 34.95
CA GLU A 168 -15.40 -13.81 35.06
C GLU A 168 -15.86 -14.57 33.80
N LYS A 169 -17.07 -14.28 33.30
CA LYS A 169 -17.61 -14.90 32.07
C LYS A 169 -16.86 -14.46 30.82
N PHE A 170 -16.35 -13.23 30.81
CA PHE A 170 -15.53 -12.72 29.72
C PHE A 170 -14.15 -13.38 29.72
N HIS A 171 -13.53 -13.59 30.90
CA HIS A 171 -12.32 -14.39 31.08
C HIS A 171 -12.49 -15.81 30.51
N GLU A 172 -13.60 -16.50 30.79
CA GLU A 172 -13.92 -17.80 30.17
C GLU A 172 -14.07 -17.74 28.64
N LEU A 173 -14.56 -16.62 28.08
CA LEU A 173 -14.67 -16.42 26.64
C LEU A 173 -13.29 -16.17 26.01
N ILE A 174 -12.45 -15.33 26.62
CA ILE A 174 -11.11 -15.02 26.14
C ILE A 174 -10.15 -16.22 26.26
N ASN A 175 -10.24 -16.99 27.34
CA ASN A 175 -9.48 -18.24 27.48
C ASN A 175 -9.79 -19.22 26.32
N ARG A 176 -11.09 -19.42 26.03
CA ARG A 176 -11.52 -20.24 24.88
C ARG A 176 -11.05 -19.65 23.54
N PHE A 177 -11.07 -18.33 23.36
CA PHE A 177 -10.56 -17.65 22.17
C PHE A 177 -9.05 -17.93 21.95
N ILE A 178 -8.21 -17.85 22.99
CA ILE A 178 -6.76 -18.11 22.86
C ILE A 178 -6.51 -19.58 22.55
N VAL A 179 -7.10 -20.50 23.33
CA VAL A 179 -6.90 -21.95 23.17
C VAL A 179 -7.34 -22.41 21.78
N GLN A 180 -8.49 -21.93 21.28
CA GLN A 180 -8.95 -22.27 19.94
C GLN A 180 -8.02 -21.70 18.85
N ASN A 181 -7.67 -20.42 18.89
CA ASN A 181 -6.95 -19.78 17.77
C ASN A 181 -5.42 -20.01 17.77
N ASN A 182 -4.92 -20.99 18.53
CA ASN A 182 -3.50 -21.31 18.62
C ASN A 182 -2.95 -21.85 17.27
N ASP A 183 -3.73 -22.71 16.62
CA ASP A 183 -3.47 -23.41 15.34
C ASP A 183 -3.46 -22.53 14.08
N VAL A 184 -3.98 -21.29 14.15
CA VAL A 184 -4.37 -20.50 12.97
C VAL A 184 -3.24 -20.25 11.96
N ILE A 185 -1.98 -20.21 12.38
CA ILE A 185 -0.85 -20.07 11.44
C ILE A 185 -0.75 -21.30 10.52
N GLY A 186 -0.96 -22.51 11.05
CA GLY A 186 -0.99 -23.75 10.28
C GLY A 186 -2.20 -23.85 9.35
N LEU A 187 -3.37 -23.39 9.81
CA LEU A 187 -4.57 -23.26 8.96
C LEU A 187 -4.33 -22.28 7.80
N LEU A 188 -3.75 -21.10 8.07
CA LEU A 188 -3.41 -20.11 7.04
C LEU A 188 -2.37 -20.64 6.06
N SER A 189 -1.28 -21.26 6.53
CA SER A 189 -0.25 -21.79 5.62
C SER A 189 -0.78 -22.93 4.75
N THR A 190 -1.61 -23.82 5.31
CA THR A 190 -2.22 -24.93 4.56
C THR A 190 -3.22 -24.41 3.52
N GLY A 191 -4.19 -23.59 3.95
CA GLY A 191 -5.20 -23.02 3.05
C GLY A 191 -4.61 -22.12 1.96
N CYS A 192 -3.57 -21.33 2.27
CA CYS A 192 -2.87 -20.55 1.26
C CYS A 192 -1.99 -21.40 0.34
N SER A 193 -1.44 -22.54 0.79
CA SER A 193 -0.73 -23.50 -0.09
C SER A 193 -1.69 -24.07 -1.13
N GLU A 194 -2.84 -24.54 -0.69
CA GLU A 194 -3.90 -25.12 -1.52
C GLU A 194 -4.48 -24.08 -2.50
N ALA A 195 -4.65 -22.84 -2.02
CA ALA A 195 -5.20 -21.72 -2.79
C ALA A 195 -4.19 -21.00 -3.67
N GLN A 196 -2.87 -21.22 -3.51
CA GLN A 196 -1.79 -20.40 -4.08
C GLN A 196 -1.98 -20.13 -5.59
N LYS A 197 -2.27 -21.19 -6.35
CA LYS A 197 -2.48 -21.19 -7.81
C LYS A 197 -3.74 -20.43 -8.29
N TYR A 198 -4.61 -19.99 -7.37
CA TYR A 198 -5.84 -19.25 -7.67
C TYR A 198 -5.76 -17.76 -7.28
N PHE A 199 -4.67 -17.31 -6.64
CA PHE A 199 -4.39 -15.88 -6.49
C PHE A 199 -3.87 -15.30 -7.81
N LYS A 200 -4.33 -14.09 -8.17
CA LYS A 200 -3.95 -13.43 -9.44
C LYS A 200 -2.48 -13.00 -9.48
N ASN A 201 -1.89 -12.72 -8.33
CA ASN A 201 -0.50 -12.38 -8.14
C ASN A 201 -0.08 -12.77 -6.70
N TYR A 202 1.23 -12.79 -6.44
CA TYR A 202 1.74 -13.04 -5.09
C TYR A 202 1.40 -11.90 -4.11
N GLU A 203 1.44 -10.63 -4.55
CA GLU A 203 1.24 -9.48 -3.66
C GLU A 203 -0.14 -9.45 -2.98
N THR A 204 -1.24 -9.81 -3.65
CA THR A 204 -2.55 -9.89 -2.99
C THR A 204 -2.61 -11.01 -1.94
N MET A 205 -1.91 -12.13 -2.16
CA MET A 205 -1.79 -13.19 -1.13
C MET A 205 -0.94 -12.72 0.05
N LYS A 206 0.18 -12.03 -0.23
CA LYS A 206 1.09 -11.48 0.78
C LYS A 206 0.42 -10.38 1.60
N GLU A 207 -0.32 -9.46 0.98
CA GLU A 207 -1.06 -8.39 1.66
C GLU A 207 -2.14 -8.97 2.58
N PHE A 208 -2.91 -9.96 2.10
CA PHE A 208 -3.86 -10.71 2.93
C PHE A 208 -3.19 -11.37 4.15
N LEU A 209 -2.09 -12.10 3.93
CA LEU A 209 -1.34 -12.77 5.00
C LEU A 209 -0.75 -11.76 6.01
N ASP A 210 -0.05 -10.72 5.54
CA ASP A 210 0.52 -9.66 6.38
C ASP A 210 -0.57 -8.95 7.21
N ASN A 211 -1.75 -8.70 6.63
CA ASN A 211 -2.88 -8.10 7.34
C ASN A 211 -3.44 -9.04 8.42
N VAL A 212 -3.82 -10.27 8.06
CA VAL A 212 -4.45 -11.23 8.99
C VAL A 212 -3.49 -11.65 10.11
N LEU A 213 -2.20 -11.91 9.80
CA LEU A 213 -1.20 -12.29 10.80
C LEU A 213 -0.90 -11.14 11.77
N HIS A 214 -0.84 -9.89 11.28
CA HIS A 214 -0.63 -8.70 12.13
C HIS A 214 -1.84 -8.43 13.03
N VAL A 215 -3.07 -8.61 12.53
CA VAL A 215 -4.28 -8.47 13.34
C VAL A 215 -4.37 -9.60 14.37
N ARG A 216 -4.07 -10.85 14.00
CA ARG A 216 -3.96 -11.99 14.92
C ARG A 216 -2.94 -11.75 16.04
N LEU A 217 -1.74 -11.30 15.72
CA LEU A 217 -0.69 -11.01 16.71
C LEU A 217 -1.18 -10.01 17.74
N ALA A 218 -1.77 -8.90 17.31
CA ALA A 218 -2.28 -7.87 18.21
C ALA A 218 -3.43 -8.39 19.10
N MET A 219 -4.40 -9.12 18.54
CA MET A 219 -5.48 -9.72 19.33
C MET A 219 -4.95 -10.72 20.36
N ARG A 220 -3.95 -11.53 19.98
CA ARG A 220 -3.33 -12.52 20.88
C ARG A 220 -2.57 -11.85 22.02
N LEU A 221 -1.74 -10.84 21.74
CA LEU A 221 -0.98 -10.10 22.76
C LEU A 221 -1.90 -9.40 23.78
N LEU A 222 -2.97 -8.75 23.31
CA LEU A 222 -3.94 -8.10 24.18
C LEU A 222 -4.70 -9.12 25.05
N ALA A 223 -5.10 -10.26 24.47
CA ALA A 223 -5.76 -11.33 25.20
C ALA A 223 -4.84 -12.02 26.22
N GLU A 224 -3.61 -12.37 25.84
CA GLU A 224 -2.60 -12.96 26.76
C GLU A 224 -2.26 -11.98 27.89
N HIS A 225 -2.10 -10.69 27.62
CA HIS A 225 -1.82 -9.69 28.65
C HIS A 225 -2.94 -9.59 29.70
N TYR A 226 -4.21 -9.55 29.28
CA TYR A 226 -5.37 -9.57 30.18
C TYR A 226 -5.48 -10.89 30.98
N MET A 227 -5.25 -12.03 30.34
CA MET A 227 -5.28 -13.34 31.00
C MET A 227 -4.19 -13.48 32.09
N GLU A 228 -3.00 -12.91 31.88
CA GLU A 228 -1.95 -12.88 32.89
C GLU A 228 -2.23 -11.84 34.01
N LEU A 229 -2.82 -10.68 33.69
CA LEU A 229 -3.24 -9.70 34.71
C LEU A 229 -4.23 -10.33 35.71
N HIS A 230 -5.20 -11.10 35.22
CA HIS A 230 -6.20 -11.79 36.06
C HIS A 230 -5.57 -12.84 37.01
N LYS A 231 -4.35 -13.34 36.72
CA LYS A 231 -3.64 -14.29 37.59
C LYS A 231 -2.75 -13.64 38.66
N GLN A 232 -2.36 -12.37 38.49
CA GLN A 232 -1.23 -11.78 39.21
C GLN A 232 -1.64 -11.11 40.52
N GLN A 233 -1.51 -11.83 41.64
CA GLN A 233 -1.66 -11.27 42.98
C GLN A 233 -0.41 -10.48 43.43
N ALA A 234 -0.46 -9.15 43.22
CA ALA A 234 0.27 -8.08 43.93
C ALA A 234 1.82 -8.04 43.98
N GLN A 235 2.55 -9.16 43.84
CA GLN A 235 4.02 -9.20 43.94
C GLN A 235 4.64 -10.15 42.91
N SER A 236 4.91 -9.66 41.70
CA SER A 236 5.57 -10.46 40.66
C SER A 236 6.50 -9.62 39.77
N GLU A 237 7.48 -10.29 39.15
CA GLU A 237 8.40 -9.76 38.12
C GLU A 237 7.68 -9.40 36.79
N TRP A 238 6.39 -9.72 36.71
CA TRP A 238 5.54 -9.58 35.52
C TRP A 238 4.41 -8.58 35.75
N ARG A 239 3.97 -7.92 34.67
CA ARG A 239 2.79 -7.07 34.58
C ARG A 239 1.96 -7.50 33.36
N GLY A 240 0.95 -8.33 33.60
CA GLY A 240 0.33 -9.12 32.54
C GLY A 240 1.38 -9.97 31.83
N ALA A 241 1.32 -10.00 30.49
CA ALA A 241 2.27 -10.73 29.64
C ALA A 241 3.65 -10.06 29.47
N ILE A 242 3.91 -8.94 30.16
CA ILE A 242 5.20 -8.23 30.13
C ILE A 242 6.06 -8.73 31.29
N CYS A 243 7.28 -9.19 31.01
CA CYS A 243 8.29 -9.43 32.03
C CYS A 243 9.10 -8.14 32.19
N MET A 244 9.13 -7.55 33.39
CA MET A 244 9.80 -6.27 33.63
C MET A 244 11.33 -6.39 33.64
N ASN A 245 11.85 -7.59 33.95
CA ASN A 245 13.27 -7.92 34.00
C ASN A 245 13.63 -8.99 32.94
N PHE A 246 13.13 -8.85 31.71
CA PHE A 246 13.46 -9.79 30.63
C PHE A 246 14.97 -9.80 30.37
N SER A 247 15.53 -11.01 30.35
CA SER A 247 16.94 -11.27 30.06
C SER A 247 17.05 -12.06 28.76
N PRO A 248 17.49 -11.44 27.65
CA PRO A 248 17.66 -12.12 26.36
C PRO A 248 18.56 -13.36 26.45
N ALA A 249 19.59 -13.34 27.31
CA ALA A 249 20.48 -14.48 27.54
C ALA A 249 19.76 -15.71 28.10
N LYS A 250 18.83 -15.54 29.05
CA LYS A 250 18.00 -16.65 29.57
C LYS A 250 17.09 -17.22 28.47
N ALA A 251 16.47 -16.35 27.66
CA ALA A 251 15.59 -16.75 26.58
C ALA A 251 16.33 -17.51 25.47
N VAL A 252 17.52 -17.05 25.07
CA VAL A 252 18.40 -17.74 24.13
C VAL A 252 18.82 -19.11 24.66
N GLN A 253 19.26 -19.21 25.92
CA GLN A 253 19.63 -20.48 26.53
C GLN A 253 18.48 -21.48 26.59
N GLN A 254 17.24 -21.04 26.80
CA GLN A 254 16.08 -21.92 26.76
C GLN A 254 15.75 -22.35 25.32
N CYS A 255 15.71 -21.42 24.36
CA CYS A 255 15.43 -21.74 22.96
C CYS A 255 16.48 -22.69 22.35
N ILE A 256 17.76 -22.60 22.77
CA ILE A 256 18.79 -23.58 22.38
C ILE A 256 18.41 -24.97 22.88
N LYS A 257 17.98 -25.14 24.13
CA LYS A 257 17.59 -26.46 24.68
C LYS A 257 16.37 -27.02 23.94
N ASP A 258 15.33 -26.20 23.77
CA ASP A 258 14.10 -26.58 23.07
C ASP A 258 14.39 -27.11 21.66
N VAL A 259 15.18 -26.35 20.87
CA VAL A 259 15.48 -26.69 19.48
C VAL A 259 16.58 -27.76 19.38
N SER A 260 17.49 -27.89 20.35
CA SER A 260 18.48 -28.98 20.37
C SER A 260 17.80 -30.35 20.51
N SER A 261 16.77 -30.46 21.35
CA SER A 261 15.98 -31.69 21.48
C SER A 261 15.30 -32.05 20.16
N LEU A 262 14.65 -31.07 19.51
CA LEU A 262 14.01 -31.25 18.19
C LEU A 262 15.01 -31.63 17.08
N CYS A 263 16.20 -31.02 17.11
CA CYS A 263 17.29 -31.32 16.18
C CYS A 263 17.82 -32.75 16.39
N PHE A 264 17.96 -33.19 17.64
CA PHE A 264 18.34 -34.55 17.98
C PHE A 264 17.26 -35.58 17.58
N GLU A 265 15.97 -35.29 17.80
CA GLU A 265 14.87 -36.14 17.32
C GLU A 265 14.84 -36.24 15.78
N THR A 266 15.15 -35.15 15.07
CA THR A 266 15.09 -35.10 13.59
C THR A 266 16.32 -35.74 12.92
N TYR A 267 17.53 -35.47 13.45
CA TYR A 267 18.80 -35.80 12.78
C TYR A 267 19.73 -36.71 13.60
N THR A 268 19.42 -36.96 14.88
CA THR A 268 20.27 -37.71 15.85
C THR A 268 21.68 -37.13 16.04
N VAL A 269 21.84 -35.83 15.77
CA VAL A 269 23.01 -34.98 16.00
C VAL A 269 22.54 -33.58 16.39
N VAL A 270 23.39 -32.80 17.05
CA VAL A 270 23.14 -31.37 17.38
C VAL A 270 24.44 -30.59 17.15
N PRO A 271 24.42 -29.46 16.44
CA PRO A 271 25.60 -28.59 16.31
C PRO A 271 25.90 -27.89 17.65
N TYR A 272 27.17 -27.75 18.01
CA TYR A 272 27.55 -26.96 19.19
C TYR A 272 27.29 -25.47 18.94
N ILE A 273 26.62 -24.82 19.90
CA ILE A 273 26.24 -23.41 19.85
C ILE A 273 26.92 -22.65 21.01
N GLN A 274 27.75 -21.68 20.66
CA GLN A 274 28.36 -20.74 21.59
C GLN A 274 27.45 -19.52 21.79
N VAL A 275 27.34 -19.02 23.02
CA VAL A 275 26.56 -17.82 23.34
C VAL A 275 27.47 -16.76 23.94
N GLU A 276 27.58 -15.63 23.26
CA GLU A 276 28.41 -14.49 23.65
C GLU A 276 27.49 -13.36 24.11
N ASN A 277 27.43 -13.13 25.42
CA ASN A 277 26.57 -12.12 26.00
C ASN A 277 27.37 -10.93 26.54
N SER A 278 27.25 -9.78 25.88
CA SER A 278 27.76 -8.48 26.36
C SER A 278 26.72 -7.68 27.15
N MET A 279 25.45 -8.10 27.15
CA MET A 279 24.37 -7.41 27.83
C MET A 279 24.34 -7.75 29.34
N GLN A 280 24.57 -6.76 30.20
CA GLN A 280 24.58 -6.92 31.66
C GLN A 280 23.23 -6.57 32.31
N GLU A 281 22.43 -5.73 31.67
CA GLU A 281 21.16 -5.23 32.19
C GLU A 281 19.97 -6.06 31.69
N SER A 282 18.86 -6.03 32.44
CA SER A 282 17.59 -6.64 32.05
C SER A 282 16.57 -5.54 31.73
N ILE A 283 15.65 -5.81 30.81
CA ILE A 283 14.76 -4.81 30.23
C ILE A 283 13.29 -5.24 30.30
N PRO A 284 12.30 -4.33 30.29
CA PRO A 284 10.89 -4.73 30.14
C PRO A 284 10.61 -5.24 28.72
N TYR A 285 10.08 -6.47 28.57
CA TYR A 285 9.71 -7.01 27.25
C TYR A 285 8.63 -8.10 27.30
N PHE A 286 8.17 -8.52 26.11
CA PHE A 286 7.24 -9.65 25.90
C PHE A 286 8.04 -10.90 25.47
N PRO A 287 8.31 -11.87 26.37
CA PRO A 287 9.27 -12.95 26.10
C PRO A 287 8.81 -13.91 24.99
N SER A 288 7.52 -14.24 24.96
CA SER A 288 6.92 -15.22 24.03
C SER A 288 7.19 -14.92 22.55
N ILE A 289 7.31 -13.63 22.18
CA ILE A 289 7.58 -13.21 20.80
C ILE A 289 9.07 -13.32 20.47
N VAL A 290 9.96 -12.95 21.40
CA VAL A 290 11.41 -13.10 21.21
C VAL A 290 11.77 -14.58 21.07
N GLU A 291 11.24 -15.42 21.98
CA GLU A 291 11.43 -16.85 21.91
C GLU A 291 10.84 -17.48 20.64
N TYR A 292 9.68 -17.00 20.14
CA TYR A 292 9.13 -17.49 18.87
C TYR A 292 10.11 -17.22 17.72
N ILE A 293 10.63 -15.99 17.62
CA ILE A 293 11.60 -15.64 16.58
C ILE A 293 12.90 -16.45 16.74
N LEU A 294 13.41 -16.59 17.97
CA LEU A 294 14.60 -17.40 18.25
C LEU A 294 14.42 -18.87 17.88
N ARG A 295 13.28 -19.50 18.23
CA ARG A 295 13.00 -20.90 17.88
C ARG A 295 12.92 -21.11 16.36
N GLU A 296 12.33 -20.18 15.60
CA GLU A 296 12.34 -20.26 14.14
C GLU A 296 13.73 -20.06 13.53
N LEU A 297 14.51 -19.08 14.01
CA LEU A 297 15.89 -18.87 13.52
C LEU A 297 16.81 -20.06 13.85
N LEU A 298 16.77 -20.57 15.07
CA LEU A 298 17.58 -21.71 15.50
C LEU A 298 17.25 -22.98 14.73
N LYS A 299 15.97 -23.25 14.43
CA LYS A 299 15.58 -24.37 13.55
C LYS A 299 16.25 -24.24 12.18
N ASN A 300 16.19 -23.05 11.57
CA ASN A 300 16.79 -22.80 10.26
C ASN A 300 18.32 -22.96 10.30
N SER A 301 19.01 -22.33 11.24
CA SER A 301 20.48 -22.40 11.37
C SER A 301 20.97 -23.82 11.69
N MET A 302 20.35 -24.52 12.66
CA MET A 302 20.72 -25.91 12.95
C MET A 302 20.46 -26.84 11.76
N ARG A 303 19.33 -26.66 11.06
CA ARG A 303 19.02 -27.40 9.82
C ARG A 303 20.07 -27.16 8.75
N ALA A 304 20.42 -25.90 8.49
CA ALA A 304 21.39 -25.53 7.46
C ALA A 304 22.76 -26.14 7.73
N ILE A 305 23.26 -26.09 8.97
CA ILE A 305 24.52 -26.75 9.36
C ILE A 305 24.45 -28.26 9.09
N VAL A 306 23.43 -28.96 9.60
CA VAL A 306 23.34 -30.42 9.48
C VAL A 306 23.13 -30.87 8.03
N GLU A 307 22.31 -30.19 7.25
CA GLU A 307 22.09 -30.49 5.83
C GLU A 307 23.34 -30.19 4.98
N HIS A 308 24.04 -29.08 5.24
CA HIS A 308 25.29 -28.75 4.54
C HIS A 308 26.41 -29.77 4.86
N THR A 309 26.59 -30.15 6.12
CA THR A 309 27.52 -31.23 6.51
C THR A 309 27.13 -32.57 5.86
N LYS A 310 25.83 -32.90 5.78
CA LYS A 310 25.34 -34.12 5.13
C LYS A 310 25.62 -34.13 3.62
N CYS A 311 25.38 -33.03 2.92
CA CYS A 311 25.71 -32.89 1.50
C CYS A 311 27.22 -32.99 1.24
N SER A 312 28.04 -32.52 2.18
CA SER A 312 29.51 -32.53 2.07
C SER A 312 30.15 -33.90 2.38
N LEU A 313 29.53 -34.72 3.24
CA LEU A 313 30.08 -35.99 3.71
C LEU A 313 29.35 -37.26 3.20
N GLY A 314 28.17 -37.09 2.61
CA GLY A 314 27.34 -38.13 1.97
C GLY A 314 26.67 -39.13 2.91
N ASN A 315 27.42 -39.71 3.87
CA ASN A 315 26.96 -40.75 4.78
C ASN A 315 26.64 -40.17 6.18
N ILE A 316 25.45 -40.49 6.71
CA ILE A 316 25.01 -40.09 8.06
C ILE A 316 25.95 -40.55 9.18
N GLN A 317 26.71 -41.64 8.99
CA GLN A 317 27.74 -42.09 9.94
C GLN A 317 28.93 -41.11 10.00
N HIS A 318 29.38 -40.59 8.85
CA HIS A 318 30.43 -39.57 8.79
C HIS A 318 29.94 -38.25 9.39
N VAL A 319 28.65 -37.91 9.20
CA VAL A 319 28.02 -36.75 9.83
C VAL A 319 28.05 -36.87 11.36
N LYS A 320 27.74 -38.05 11.93
CA LYS A 320 27.86 -38.30 13.37
C LYS A 320 29.30 -38.14 13.87
N GLN A 321 30.26 -38.79 13.22
CA GLN A 321 31.68 -38.67 13.55
C GLN A 321 32.20 -37.22 13.44
N TYR A 322 31.67 -36.43 12.49
CA TYR A 322 31.98 -35.02 12.36
C TYR A 322 31.47 -34.21 13.57
N PHE A 323 30.21 -34.37 13.97
CA PHE A 323 29.67 -33.67 15.14
C PHE A 323 30.27 -34.16 16.47
N GLU A 324 30.65 -35.43 16.57
CA GLU A 324 31.41 -35.95 17.71
C GLU A 324 32.80 -35.32 17.82
N LYS A 325 33.51 -35.18 16.69
CA LYS A 325 34.83 -34.52 16.63
C LYS A 325 34.77 -33.01 16.89
N HIS A 326 33.68 -32.34 16.49
CA HIS A 326 33.48 -30.89 16.64
C HIS A 326 32.59 -30.53 17.84
N ARG A 327 32.46 -31.42 18.84
CA ARG A 327 31.62 -31.22 20.04
C ARG A 327 31.89 -29.91 20.76
N ASP A 328 33.16 -29.48 20.79
CA ASP A 328 33.62 -28.28 21.48
C ASP A 328 33.99 -27.14 20.50
N THR A 329 33.56 -27.23 19.23
CA THR A 329 33.85 -26.24 18.18
C THR A 329 32.57 -25.51 17.76
N PRO A 330 32.48 -24.17 17.86
CA PRO A 330 31.26 -23.43 17.54
C PRO A 330 30.94 -23.50 16.04
N LEU A 331 29.89 -24.25 15.69
CA LEU A 331 29.30 -24.28 14.35
C LEU A 331 28.16 -23.25 14.23
N CYS A 332 27.64 -22.79 15.36
CA CYS A 332 26.83 -21.58 15.50
C CYS A 332 27.34 -20.74 16.67
N THR A 333 27.34 -19.42 16.52
CA THR A 333 27.58 -18.44 17.60
C THR A 333 26.38 -17.52 17.70
N ILE A 334 25.93 -17.18 18.92
CA ILE A 334 24.86 -16.21 19.15
C ILE A 334 25.42 -15.05 19.97
N GLU A 335 25.50 -13.88 19.36
CA GLU A 335 25.91 -12.64 20.01
C GLU A 335 24.68 -11.90 20.56
N ILE A 336 24.75 -11.46 21.82
CA ILE A 336 23.72 -10.70 22.51
C ILE A 336 24.36 -9.40 23.02
N ALA A 337 23.88 -8.26 22.51
CA ALA A 337 24.42 -6.94 22.85
C ALA A 337 23.30 -5.92 23.09
N SER A 338 23.55 -4.98 24.01
CA SER A 338 22.77 -3.75 24.11
C SER A 338 23.30 -2.69 23.14
N ASN A 339 22.38 -1.89 22.58
CA ASN A 339 22.71 -0.65 21.90
C ASN A 339 22.79 0.47 22.97
N PRO A 340 23.97 1.08 23.20
CA PRO A 340 24.18 2.05 24.29
C PRO A 340 23.50 3.41 24.09
N VAL A 341 22.71 3.59 23.02
CA VAL A 341 22.05 4.88 22.68
C VAL A 341 20.53 4.86 22.92
N ASP A 342 19.87 3.70 22.78
CA ASP A 342 18.41 3.63 22.58
C ASP A 342 17.69 2.57 23.46
N GLU A 343 18.29 2.11 24.56
CA GLU A 343 17.76 1.03 25.46
C GLU A 343 17.39 -0.29 24.75
N ASN A 344 17.91 -0.50 23.54
CA ASN A 344 17.53 -1.61 22.68
C ASN A 344 18.53 -2.76 22.74
N PHE A 345 18.05 -3.99 22.50
CA PHE A 345 18.90 -5.18 22.39
C PHE A 345 18.99 -5.70 20.96
N ILE A 346 20.11 -6.35 20.66
CA ILE A 346 20.39 -7.06 19.41
C ILE A 346 20.71 -8.51 19.76
N ILE A 347 20.12 -9.45 19.02
CA ILE A 347 20.55 -10.86 19.00
C ILE A 347 20.96 -11.20 17.57
N ALA A 348 22.21 -11.58 17.37
CA ALA A 348 22.73 -12.03 16.08
C ALA A 348 23.06 -13.52 16.14
N VAL A 349 22.25 -14.34 15.46
CA VAL A 349 22.54 -15.78 15.27
C VAL A 349 23.46 -15.91 14.05
N LYS A 350 24.65 -16.48 14.24
CA LYS A 350 25.67 -16.70 13.21
C LYS A 350 25.88 -18.20 13.00
N ASP A 351 25.66 -18.72 11.79
CA ASP A 351 25.83 -20.14 11.48
C ASP A 351 26.75 -20.42 10.28
N GLN A 352 27.31 -21.63 10.24
CA GLN A 352 28.17 -22.15 9.17
C GLN A 352 27.40 -23.05 8.19
N GLY A 353 26.11 -22.79 7.96
CA GLY A 353 25.18 -23.65 7.21
C GLY A 353 25.34 -23.69 5.69
N GLY A 354 26.54 -23.42 5.15
CA GLY A 354 26.82 -23.35 3.71
C GLY A 354 26.29 -22.08 3.02
N GLY A 355 25.11 -21.60 3.44
CA GLY A 355 24.62 -20.27 3.14
C GLY A 355 23.56 -20.17 2.04
N ILE A 356 23.30 -18.94 1.61
CA ILE A 356 22.22 -18.57 0.69
C ILE A 356 22.77 -17.60 -0.37
N ASP A 357 22.14 -17.50 -1.54
CA ASP A 357 22.49 -16.45 -2.50
C ASP A 357 22.03 -15.08 -1.96
N ALA A 358 22.94 -14.10 -1.91
CA ALA A 358 22.73 -12.79 -1.30
C ALA A 358 21.71 -11.89 -2.02
N SER A 359 21.11 -12.36 -3.13
CA SER A 359 20.08 -11.65 -3.90
C SER A 359 18.63 -11.86 -3.41
N ASP A 360 18.38 -12.80 -2.49
CA ASP A 360 17.02 -13.29 -2.24
C ASP A 360 16.23 -12.64 -1.08
N ASP A 361 15.59 -11.51 -1.38
CA ASP A 361 14.34 -11.10 -0.71
C ASP A 361 13.25 -12.20 -0.83
N LYS A 362 13.42 -13.17 -1.76
CA LYS A 362 12.62 -14.40 -1.84
C LYS A 362 12.55 -15.19 -0.52
N LEU A 363 13.57 -15.11 0.34
CA LEU A 363 13.55 -15.74 1.68
C LEU A 363 12.41 -15.25 2.58
N PHE A 364 11.91 -14.04 2.32
CA PHE A 364 10.76 -13.46 3.02
C PHE A 364 9.46 -13.58 2.22
N THR A 365 9.42 -14.47 1.23
CA THR A 365 8.22 -14.84 0.48
C THR A 365 7.49 -15.96 1.21
N TYR A 366 6.20 -15.77 1.52
CA TYR A 366 5.36 -16.83 2.07
C TYR A 366 5.31 -18.02 1.12
N MET A 367 5.34 -19.24 1.67
CA MET A 367 5.40 -20.52 0.92
C MET A 367 6.77 -20.81 0.28
N PHE A 368 7.80 -19.97 0.47
CA PHE A 368 9.16 -20.27 0.03
C PHE A 368 9.88 -21.17 1.04
N SER A 369 10.37 -22.31 0.59
CA SER A 369 11.22 -23.23 1.36
C SER A 369 12.32 -23.75 0.44
N GLY A 370 13.55 -23.84 0.94
CA GLY A 370 14.66 -24.46 0.21
C GLY A 370 14.39 -25.95 -0.08
N ASP A 371 14.91 -26.44 -1.21
CA ASP A 371 14.50 -27.67 -1.88
C ASP A 371 14.21 -28.86 -0.95
N VAL A 372 12.93 -29.06 -0.66
CA VAL A 372 12.42 -30.31 -0.08
C VAL A 372 12.22 -31.29 -1.23
N PRO A 373 12.78 -32.52 -1.18
CA PRO A 373 12.48 -33.53 -2.19
C PRO A 373 10.98 -33.81 -2.21
N LYS A 374 10.37 -33.69 -3.40
CA LYS A 374 8.95 -33.96 -3.60
C LYS A 374 8.73 -35.48 -3.52
N GLU A 375 8.44 -35.98 -2.32
CA GLU A 375 7.85 -37.31 -2.18
C GLU A 375 6.55 -37.37 -2.98
N GLU A 376 6.45 -38.38 -3.85
CA GLU A 376 5.30 -38.56 -4.71
C GLU A 376 4.10 -38.98 -3.86
N LYS A 377 3.12 -38.07 -3.73
CA LYS A 377 1.89 -38.35 -2.97
C LYS A 377 1.02 -39.36 -3.71
N GLU A 378 1.16 -40.64 -3.35
CA GLU A 378 0.12 -41.63 -3.65
C GLU A 378 -1.23 -41.17 -3.08
N GLU A 379 -2.26 -41.09 -3.92
CA GLU A 379 -3.62 -40.72 -3.51
C GLU A 379 -4.31 -41.86 -2.75
N LYS A 380 -3.94 -42.04 -1.47
CA LYS A 380 -4.67 -42.90 -0.53
C LYS A 380 -5.73 -42.08 0.21
N HIS A 381 -6.99 -42.36 -0.08
CA HIS A 381 -8.13 -41.83 0.67
C HIS A 381 -8.05 -42.28 2.14
N ILE A 382 -7.71 -41.35 3.03
CA ILE A 382 -7.61 -41.53 4.48
C ILE A 382 -8.37 -40.37 5.16
N ASP A 383 -8.89 -40.60 6.36
CA ASP A 383 -9.84 -39.71 7.03
C ASP A 383 -9.21 -38.37 7.46
N ILE A 384 -9.65 -37.30 6.78
CA ILE A 384 -8.99 -35.98 6.77
C ILE A 384 -8.89 -35.38 8.18
N LEU A 385 -9.86 -35.63 9.06
CA LEU A 385 -9.91 -35.03 10.40
C LEU A 385 -8.88 -35.62 11.37
N ALA A 386 -8.62 -36.93 11.31
CA ALA A 386 -7.62 -37.57 12.16
C ALA A 386 -6.20 -37.19 11.72
N ASP A 387 -5.95 -37.30 10.41
CA ASP A 387 -4.69 -36.94 9.76
C ASP A 387 -4.34 -35.44 9.96
N PHE A 388 -5.33 -34.54 9.90
CA PHE A 388 -5.13 -33.11 10.18
C PHE A 388 -4.64 -32.86 11.62
N GLN A 389 -5.21 -33.54 12.61
CA GLN A 389 -4.83 -33.36 14.01
C GLN A 389 -3.44 -33.95 14.30
N GLU A 390 -3.08 -35.06 13.64
CA GLU A 390 -1.74 -35.63 13.72
C GLU A 390 -0.70 -34.71 13.07
N ARG A 391 -0.94 -34.24 11.82
CA ARG A 391 -0.05 -33.32 11.08
C ARG A 391 0.26 -32.03 11.84
N MET A 392 -0.69 -31.48 12.60
CA MET A 392 -0.39 -30.31 13.43
C MET A 392 0.56 -30.63 14.59
N THR A 393 0.44 -31.79 15.25
CA THR A 393 1.45 -32.24 16.22
C THR A 393 2.80 -32.63 15.59
N GLN A 394 2.80 -33.02 14.31
CA GLN A 394 4.02 -33.25 13.53
C GLN A 394 4.71 -31.94 13.14
N SER A 395 3.99 -30.82 12.95
CA SER A 395 4.58 -29.50 12.65
C SER A 395 5.47 -28.95 13.76
N SER A 396 5.24 -29.37 15.02
CA SER A 396 6.12 -29.13 16.17
C SER A 396 7.25 -30.16 16.32
N LYS A 397 7.25 -31.25 15.53
CA LYS A 397 8.25 -32.33 15.53
C LYS A 397 9.16 -32.33 14.30
N GLN A 398 9.00 -31.38 13.38
CA GLN A 398 9.85 -31.24 12.19
C GLN A 398 10.63 -29.93 12.25
N MET A 399 11.92 -29.99 11.87
CA MET A 399 12.82 -28.83 11.83
C MET A 399 12.51 -27.84 10.68
N TYR A 400 11.53 -28.15 9.82
CA TYR A 400 11.06 -27.29 8.73
C TYR A 400 9.53 -27.37 8.59
N GLY A 401 8.97 -26.47 7.78
CA GLY A 401 7.52 -26.39 7.53
C GLY A 401 7.20 -25.60 6.27
N TYR A 402 5.97 -25.09 6.16
CA TYR A 402 5.38 -24.48 4.95
C TYR A 402 5.97 -23.11 4.52
N GLY A 403 7.26 -22.81 4.75
CA GLY A 403 7.88 -21.56 4.27
C GLY A 403 7.25 -20.29 4.87
N PHE A 404 6.87 -20.33 6.16
CA PHE A 404 6.21 -19.23 6.86
C PHE A 404 7.09 -18.58 7.95
N GLY A 405 8.12 -19.26 8.46
CA GLY A 405 8.93 -18.81 9.60
C GLY A 405 9.56 -17.42 9.39
N LEU A 406 10.48 -17.28 8.43
CA LEU A 406 11.17 -16.01 8.17
C LEU A 406 10.21 -14.83 7.84
N PRO A 407 9.17 -14.98 6.99
CA PRO A 407 8.14 -13.96 6.80
C PRO A 407 7.45 -13.54 8.12
N VAL A 408 6.95 -14.49 8.92
CA VAL A 408 6.27 -14.22 10.19
C VAL A 408 7.21 -13.56 11.19
N CYS A 409 8.46 -14.00 11.29
CA CYS A 409 9.47 -13.38 12.15
C CYS A 409 9.80 -11.94 11.74
N ARG A 410 9.87 -11.63 10.44
CA ARG A 410 10.06 -10.25 9.93
C ARG A 410 8.83 -9.37 10.20
N LEU A 411 7.62 -9.94 10.15
CA LEU A 411 6.37 -9.25 10.51
C LEU A 411 6.30 -8.98 12.03
N TYR A 412 6.60 -9.98 12.85
CA TYR A 412 6.57 -9.88 14.32
C TYR A 412 7.62 -8.90 14.83
N SER A 413 8.85 -8.97 14.34
CA SER A 413 9.91 -8.02 14.72
C SER A 413 9.49 -6.57 14.42
N LYS A 414 8.94 -6.30 13.23
CA LYS A 414 8.42 -4.97 12.85
C LYS A 414 7.26 -4.48 13.73
N PHE A 415 6.40 -5.38 14.23
CA PHE A 415 5.29 -5.01 15.11
C PHE A 415 5.76 -4.39 16.43
N PHE A 416 6.94 -4.80 16.92
CA PHE A 416 7.62 -4.27 18.11
C PHE A 416 8.57 -3.11 17.75
N GLY A 417 8.41 -2.48 16.58
CA GLY A 417 9.29 -1.43 16.06
C GLY A 417 10.69 -1.91 15.66
N GLY A 418 10.95 -3.22 15.76
CA GLY A 418 12.22 -3.88 15.51
C GLY A 418 12.53 -4.17 14.04
N SER A 419 13.65 -4.86 13.81
CA SER A 419 14.01 -5.38 12.49
C SER A 419 14.53 -6.82 12.57
N LEU A 420 14.25 -7.59 11.52
CA LEU A 420 14.94 -8.83 11.21
C LEU A 420 15.67 -8.65 9.87
N THR A 421 16.99 -8.84 9.89
CA THR A 421 17.84 -8.79 8.69
C THR A 421 18.73 -10.02 8.58
N LEU A 422 19.03 -10.44 7.35
CA LEU A 422 19.97 -11.52 7.04
C LEU A 422 21.19 -10.92 6.35
N ARG A 423 22.39 -11.44 6.65
CA ARG A 423 23.66 -11.03 6.03
C ARG A 423 24.60 -12.22 5.84
N GLN A 424 25.34 -12.21 4.74
CA GLN A 424 26.52 -13.04 4.53
C GLN A 424 27.77 -12.35 5.11
N SER A 425 28.70 -13.10 5.69
CA SER A 425 30.02 -12.60 6.08
C SER A 425 31.06 -13.72 5.93
N ASP A 426 31.91 -13.61 4.90
CA ASP A 426 33.02 -14.52 4.55
C ASP A 426 32.62 -15.99 4.36
N TYR A 427 32.30 -16.73 5.43
CA TYR A 427 31.82 -18.13 5.42
C TYR A 427 30.63 -18.38 6.39
N LEU A 428 30.06 -17.32 6.97
CA LEU A 428 29.02 -17.35 8.00
C LEU A 428 27.75 -16.62 7.53
N TRP A 429 26.60 -17.08 8.04
CA TRP A 429 25.31 -16.45 7.83
C TRP A 429 24.76 -15.88 9.13
N MET A 430 24.35 -14.61 9.08
CA MET A 430 24.00 -13.82 10.26
C MET A 430 22.54 -13.35 10.18
N ALA A 431 21.70 -13.89 11.06
CA ALA A 431 20.33 -13.42 11.28
C ALA A 431 20.30 -12.47 12.49
N ILE A 432 20.06 -11.19 12.23
CA ILE A 432 20.06 -10.12 13.24
C ILE A 432 18.62 -9.76 13.59
N ILE A 433 18.21 -10.05 14.83
CA ILE A 433 17.04 -9.47 15.48
C ILE A 433 17.49 -8.18 16.18
N SER A 434 16.86 -7.05 15.89
CA SER A 434 16.94 -5.85 16.72
C SER A 434 15.59 -5.56 17.37
N SER A 435 15.57 -5.33 18.68
CA SER A 435 14.46 -4.61 19.31
C SER A 435 14.53 -3.13 18.96
N GLY A 436 13.36 -2.50 18.90
CA GLY A 436 13.20 -1.06 18.66
C GLY A 436 13.79 -0.57 17.33
N SER A 437 13.73 0.75 17.17
CA SER A 437 13.83 1.47 15.90
C SER A 437 15.18 1.31 15.18
N ASN A 438 15.36 0.17 14.52
CA ASN A 438 16.50 -0.08 13.66
C ASN A 438 16.07 -0.24 12.21
N ASN A 439 15.73 0.90 11.58
CA ASN A 439 16.28 1.12 10.26
C ASN A 439 16.56 2.61 9.97
N PRO A 440 17.84 3.00 9.77
CA PRO A 440 18.21 4.25 9.13
C PRO A 440 17.71 4.39 7.68
N SER A 441 17.07 3.37 7.10
CA SER A 441 16.37 3.45 5.80
C SER A 441 15.13 4.37 5.87
N HIS A 442 15.38 5.68 5.80
CA HIS A 442 14.38 6.72 5.58
C HIS A 442 13.40 7.05 6.72
N VAL A 443 13.86 7.09 7.97
CA VAL A 443 13.37 8.14 8.90
C VAL A 443 13.86 9.50 8.39
N GLY A 444 13.21 9.98 7.33
CA GLY A 444 13.62 11.16 6.58
C GLY A 444 13.44 12.42 7.42
N ARG A 445 14.54 12.94 7.97
CA ARG A 445 14.55 14.26 8.64
C ARG A 445 13.88 15.30 7.74
N ARG A 446 12.98 16.13 8.30
CA ARG A 446 12.30 17.23 7.58
C ARG A 446 13.29 17.98 6.69
N ARG A 447 13.06 17.95 5.37
CA ARG A 447 13.80 18.75 4.39
C ARG A 447 13.53 20.22 4.70
N ARG A 448 14.49 20.95 5.25
CA ARG A 448 14.31 22.39 5.53
C ARG A 448 14.09 23.13 4.22
N ASN A 449 15.04 23.02 3.29
CA ASN A 449 15.07 23.79 2.04
C ASN A 449 15.67 22.96 0.88
N ALA A 450 15.93 23.57 -0.28
CA ALA A 450 16.48 22.89 -1.46
C ALA A 450 17.83 22.20 -1.21
N PHE A 451 18.64 22.77 -0.32
CA PHE A 451 20.02 22.34 -0.05
C PHE A 451 20.12 21.22 0.99
N SER A 452 19.01 20.73 1.54
CA SER A 452 19.02 19.58 2.44
C SER A 452 19.16 18.27 1.65
N LEU A 453 19.77 17.24 2.26
CA LEU A 453 19.89 15.90 1.65
C LEU A 453 18.56 15.11 1.72
N PRO A 454 18.32 14.13 0.82
CA PRO A 454 19.11 13.83 -0.39
C PRO A 454 18.82 14.83 -1.52
N PHE A 455 19.77 14.96 -2.45
CA PHE A 455 19.59 15.71 -3.70
C PHE A 455 18.84 14.90 -4.75
N HIS A 456 18.12 15.57 -5.64
CA HIS A 456 17.43 14.94 -6.77
C HIS A 456 18.25 15.12 -8.05
N LEU A 457 18.31 14.13 -8.95
CA LEU A 457 19.14 14.20 -10.16
C LEU A 457 18.84 15.44 -11.02
N LEU A 458 17.55 15.77 -11.20
CA LEU A 458 17.13 16.95 -11.97
C LEU A 458 17.50 18.29 -11.29
N GLN A 459 17.70 18.30 -9.97
CA GLN A 459 18.23 19.47 -9.25
C GLN A 459 19.74 19.62 -9.48
N ILE A 460 20.50 18.51 -9.44
CA ILE A 460 21.93 18.55 -9.73
C ILE A 460 22.15 19.02 -11.19
N LEU A 461 21.34 18.52 -12.13
CA LEU A 461 21.35 18.96 -13.51
C LEU A 461 20.97 20.44 -13.67
N SER A 462 19.96 20.96 -12.94
CA SER A 462 19.62 22.39 -13.00
C SER A 462 20.75 23.27 -12.44
N LEU A 463 21.37 22.87 -11.34
CA LEU A 463 22.51 23.55 -10.70
C LEU A 463 23.80 23.54 -11.54
N ILE A 464 23.94 22.61 -12.51
CA ILE A 464 25.09 22.58 -13.44
C ILE A 464 24.75 23.30 -14.75
N VAL A 465 23.64 22.95 -15.39
CA VAL A 465 23.28 23.42 -16.74
C VAL A 465 22.96 24.92 -16.75
N ILE A 466 22.28 25.44 -15.71
CA ILE A 466 21.89 26.86 -15.68
C ILE A 466 23.12 27.77 -15.56
N PRO A 467 24.04 27.58 -14.59
CA PRO A 467 25.29 28.34 -14.56
C PRO A 467 26.19 28.13 -15.79
N PHE A 468 26.23 26.91 -16.36
CA PHE A 468 27.00 26.63 -17.58
C PHE A 468 26.48 27.45 -18.78
N LEU A 469 25.17 27.47 -19.03
CA LEU A 469 24.58 28.25 -20.13
C LEU A 469 24.77 29.76 -19.93
N ILE A 470 24.65 30.25 -18.69
CA ILE A 470 24.92 31.65 -18.35
C ILE A 470 26.40 31.99 -18.63
N LEU A 471 27.34 31.17 -18.15
CA LEU A 471 28.77 31.34 -18.37
C LEU A 471 29.11 31.33 -19.86
N MET A 472 28.59 30.37 -20.62
CA MET A 472 28.87 30.26 -22.06
C MET A 472 28.31 31.44 -22.85
N ASN A 473 27.12 31.97 -22.50
CA ASN A 473 26.58 33.20 -23.08
C ASN A 473 27.49 34.42 -22.80
N TYR A 474 28.04 34.56 -21.59
CA TYR A 474 29.01 35.62 -21.31
C TYR A 474 30.34 35.39 -22.03
N LEU A 475 30.81 34.16 -22.15
CA LEU A 475 32.04 33.85 -22.91
C LEU A 475 31.87 34.17 -24.40
N THR A 476 30.74 33.85 -25.04
CA THR A 476 30.54 34.21 -26.46
C THR A 476 30.35 35.72 -26.67
N LEU A 477 29.76 36.44 -25.71
CA LEU A 477 29.77 37.91 -25.69
C LEU A 477 31.21 38.46 -25.54
N CYS A 478 32.04 37.89 -24.67
CA CYS A 478 33.41 38.34 -24.43
C CYS A 478 34.40 37.96 -25.54
N VAL A 479 34.20 36.86 -26.26
CA VAL A 479 35.00 36.50 -27.45
C VAL A 479 34.86 37.53 -28.57
N ASN A 480 33.75 38.28 -28.59
CA ASN A 480 33.50 39.35 -29.56
C ASN A 480 33.95 40.76 -29.08
N VAL A 481 34.69 40.86 -27.97
CA VAL A 481 35.03 42.13 -27.25
C VAL A 481 35.31 43.29 -28.23
N PRO A 482 34.59 44.42 -28.10
CA PRO A 482 34.29 45.21 -29.30
C PRO A 482 35.18 46.42 -29.52
N THR A 483 35.33 46.81 -30.79
CA THR A 483 35.68 48.16 -31.25
C THR A 483 34.51 49.15 -31.16
N HIS A 484 33.34 48.74 -30.67
CA HIS A 484 32.07 49.47 -30.72
C HIS A 484 31.27 49.40 -29.39
N PRO A 485 30.56 50.47 -28.99
CA PRO A 485 29.88 50.54 -27.69
C PRO A 485 28.68 49.58 -27.54
N TRP A 486 28.07 49.12 -28.64
CA TRP A 486 26.82 48.35 -28.61
C TRP A 486 26.90 47.01 -27.86
N GLN A 487 28.04 46.31 -27.89
CA GLN A 487 28.14 45.04 -27.17
C GLN A 487 28.28 45.24 -25.65
N TRP A 488 28.87 46.34 -25.18
CA TRP A 488 28.91 46.68 -23.76
C TRP A 488 27.49 46.88 -23.21
N LEU A 489 26.62 47.54 -23.98
CA LEU A 489 25.20 47.63 -23.67
C LEU A 489 24.53 46.24 -23.61
N ASN A 490 24.82 45.34 -24.55
CA ASN A 490 24.29 43.96 -24.52
C ASN A 490 24.75 43.15 -23.29
N ILE A 491 25.99 43.35 -22.81
CA ILE A 491 26.49 42.72 -21.57
C ILE A 491 25.75 43.29 -20.34
N VAL A 492 25.52 44.61 -20.29
CA VAL A 492 24.73 45.25 -19.22
C VAL A 492 23.27 44.76 -19.25
N PHE A 493 22.61 44.72 -20.40
CA PHE A 493 21.24 44.21 -20.51
C PHE A 493 21.14 42.71 -20.18
N SER A 494 22.12 41.89 -20.59
CA SER A 494 22.22 40.48 -20.16
C SER A 494 22.28 40.37 -18.63
N SER A 495 23.07 41.23 -18.00
CA SER A 495 23.24 41.26 -16.54
C SER A 495 21.94 41.68 -15.83
N LEU A 496 21.24 42.69 -16.35
CA LEU A 496 19.97 43.18 -15.81
C LEU A 496 18.84 42.14 -15.87
N VAL A 497 18.85 41.22 -16.84
CA VAL A 497 17.85 40.15 -16.95
C VAL A 497 18.24 38.89 -16.16
N ILE A 498 19.52 38.49 -16.21
CA ILE A 498 20.00 37.25 -15.57
C ILE A 498 20.18 37.39 -14.06
N LEU A 499 20.63 38.55 -13.56
CA LEU A 499 20.90 38.75 -12.13
C LEU A 499 19.63 38.62 -11.24
N PRO A 500 18.47 39.22 -11.58
CA PRO A 500 17.24 39.02 -10.81
C PRO A 500 16.77 37.57 -10.79
N PHE A 501 16.90 36.84 -11.91
CA PHE A 501 16.59 35.40 -11.95
C PHE A 501 17.44 34.62 -10.95
N SER A 502 18.76 34.80 -10.97
CA SER A 502 19.70 34.12 -10.07
C SER A 502 19.42 34.45 -8.59
N ILE A 503 19.13 35.71 -8.28
CA ILE A 503 18.76 36.15 -6.92
C ILE A 503 17.47 35.46 -6.46
N VAL A 504 16.40 35.46 -7.26
CA VAL A 504 15.13 34.83 -6.89
C VAL A 504 15.27 33.30 -6.78
N PHE A 505 16.06 32.66 -7.65
CA PHE A 505 16.36 31.23 -7.59
C PHE A 505 17.09 30.84 -6.30
N ILE A 506 18.07 31.65 -5.85
CA ILE A 506 18.76 31.42 -4.57
C ILE A 506 17.81 31.63 -3.39
N ILE A 507 17.06 32.74 -3.37
CA ILE A 507 16.10 33.04 -2.29
C ILE A 507 15.07 31.90 -2.14
N ILE A 508 14.47 31.44 -3.24
CA ILE A 508 13.44 30.39 -3.19
C ILE A 508 14.02 29.03 -2.79
N SER A 509 15.27 28.77 -3.14
CA SER A 509 16.01 27.57 -2.73
C SER A 509 16.36 27.57 -1.23
N CYS A 510 16.52 28.74 -0.62
CA CYS A 510 16.85 28.89 0.80
C CYS A 510 15.63 28.83 1.75
N ILE A 511 14.44 29.27 1.32
CA ILE A 511 13.22 29.32 2.15
C ILE A 511 12.78 27.92 2.62
N ASP A 512 12.33 27.81 3.89
CA ASP A 512 11.56 26.66 4.38
C ASP A 512 10.04 26.93 4.22
N PRO A 513 9.37 26.33 3.22
CA PRO A 513 7.92 26.50 2.99
C PRO A 513 7.03 25.76 4.01
N ALA A 514 7.58 25.15 5.06
CA ALA A 514 6.80 24.43 6.06
C ALA A 514 5.68 25.27 6.70
N ASP A 515 4.59 24.59 7.08
CA ASP A 515 3.58 25.12 7.99
C ASP A 515 4.26 25.58 9.30
N GLU A 516 3.78 26.68 9.89
CA GLU A 516 4.41 27.31 11.05
C GLU A 516 4.45 26.39 12.28
N GLN A 517 3.40 25.61 12.51
CA GLN A 517 3.37 24.62 13.60
C GLN A 517 4.41 23.50 13.38
N VAL A 518 4.68 23.16 12.12
CA VAL A 518 5.71 22.19 11.71
C VAL A 518 7.13 22.76 11.80
N ILE A 519 7.28 24.09 11.83
CA ILE A 519 8.54 24.78 12.17
C ILE A 519 8.74 24.77 13.68
N LEU A 520 7.73 25.19 14.45
CA LEU A 520 7.78 25.37 15.90
C LEU A 520 7.99 24.07 16.68
N LYS A 521 7.40 22.93 16.28
CA LYS A 521 7.53 21.64 16.99
C LYS A 521 8.92 20.97 16.91
N SER A 522 9.96 21.71 16.50
CA SER A 522 11.36 21.25 16.38
C SER A 522 11.59 20.06 15.43
N GLN A 523 12.81 19.49 15.45
CA GLN A 523 13.32 18.55 14.44
C GLN A 523 13.40 17.09 14.91
N GLY A 524 12.37 16.60 15.59
CA GLY A 524 12.28 15.17 15.89
C GLY A 524 12.28 14.29 14.62
N PRO A 525 12.66 13.00 14.75
CA PRO A 525 12.36 11.99 13.73
C PRO A 525 10.86 11.99 13.41
N ARG A 526 10.51 11.58 12.19
CA ARG A 526 9.13 11.54 11.69
C ARG A 526 8.66 10.09 11.69
N ILE A 527 7.46 9.86 12.20
CA ILE A 527 6.84 8.53 12.29
C ILE A 527 6.24 8.18 10.93
N ASP A 528 6.45 6.95 10.46
CA ASP A 528 5.85 6.48 9.21
C ASP A 528 4.32 6.48 9.26
N PHE A 529 3.69 6.75 8.11
CA PHE A 529 2.23 6.81 8.03
C PHE A 529 1.62 5.43 7.78
N ASP A 530 1.13 4.80 8.84
CA ASP A 530 0.29 3.62 8.72
C ASP A 530 -1.14 3.98 8.31
N ARG A 531 -1.49 3.61 7.07
CA ARG A 531 -2.81 3.81 6.46
C ARG A 531 -3.92 3.00 7.13
N ARG A 532 -3.59 2.00 7.94
CA ARG A 532 -4.57 1.14 8.65
C ARG A 532 -5.19 1.85 9.87
N GLN A 533 -4.52 2.85 10.44
CA GLN A 533 -5.00 3.61 11.61
C GLN A 533 -5.82 4.83 11.19
N HIS A 534 -5.40 5.49 10.10
CA HIS A 534 -6.05 6.69 9.58
C HIS A 534 -6.13 6.63 8.04
N PRO A 535 -7.29 6.96 7.43
CA PRO A 535 -7.43 6.91 5.96
C PRO A 535 -6.59 7.97 5.25
N HIS A 536 -6.26 9.08 5.93
CA HIS A 536 -5.55 10.23 5.38
C HIS A 536 -4.46 10.73 6.35
N VAL A 537 -3.34 11.22 5.80
CA VAL A 537 -2.18 11.72 6.57
C VAL A 537 -2.53 12.91 7.49
N ILE A 538 -3.59 13.64 7.12
CA ILE A 538 -4.14 14.75 7.90
C ILE A 538 -5.64 14.49 8.09
N THR A 539 -6.11 14.49 9.34
CA THR A 539 -7.53 14.37 9.72
C THR A 539 -7.84 15.41 10.79
N GLN A 540 -8.99 16.10 10.71
CA GLN A 540 -9.39 17.14 11.68
C GLN A 540 -8.28 18.18 11.95
N LEU A 541 -7.61 18.63 10.89
CA LEU A 541 -6.46 19.55 10.93
C LEU A 541 -5.23 19.05 11.73
N TYR A 542 -5.17 17.77 12.11
CA TYR A 542 -4.01 17.15 12.73
C TYR A 542 -3.25 16.29 11.71
N CYS A 543 -1.94 16.50 11.58
CA CYS A 543 -1.07 15.65 10.77
C CYS A 543 -0.42 14.59 11.64
N HIS A 544 -0.63 13.31 11.32
CA HIS A 544 -0.12 12.19 12.12
C HIS A 544 1.40 12.02 12.03
N VAL A 545 1.97 12.14 10.81
CA VAL A 545 3.42 12.03 10.54
C VAL A 545 4.25 13.14 11.20
N CYS A 546 3.70 14.37 11.22
CA CYS A 546 4.30 15.49 11.94
C CYS A 546 3.86 15.56 13.41
N SER A 547 2.85 14.77 13.77
CA SER A 547 2.16 14.69 15.06
C SER A 547 1.80 16.07 15.62
N VAL A 548 1.22 16.93 14.79
CA VAL A 548 0.93 18.35 15.10
C VAL A 548 -0.30 18.83 14.35
N HIS A 549 -1.03 19.78 14.95
CA HIS A 549 -2.05 20.54 14.23
C HIS A 549 -1.41 21.41 13.14
N VAL A 550 -2.11 21.56 12.02
CA VAL A 550 -1.67 22.26 10.81
C VAL A 550 -2.81 23.09 10.23
N SER A 551 -2.48 24.08 9.42
CA SER A 551 -3.47 25.01 8.87
C SER A 551 -4.50 24.33 7.95
N GLU A 552 -5.67 24.96 7.76
CA GLU A 552 -6.79 24.44 6.93
C GLU A 552 -6.44 24.08 5.47
N ARG A 553 -5.37 24.67 4.92
CA ARG A 553 -4.87 24.38 3.55
C ARG A 553 -3.50 23.68 3.55
N ALA A 554 -3.08 23.11 4.67
CA ALA A 554 -1.84 22.37 4.76
C ALA A 554 -1.98 20.98 4.13
N LYS A 555 -0.94 20.54 3.40
CA LYS A 555 -0.79 19.15 2.93
C LYS A 555 0.57 18.62 3.35
N HIS A 556 0.66 17.33 3.67
CA HIS A 556 1.92 16.66 3.96
C HIS A 556 2.61 16.23 2.65
N CYS A 557 3.87 16.65 2.47
CA CYS A 557 4.72 16.22 1.37
C CYS A 557 5.73 15.18 1.87
N SER A 558 5.59 13.93 1.42
CA SER A 558 6.51 12.83 1.77
C SER A 558 7.95 13.09 1.31
N SER A 559 8.14 13.60 0.08
CA SER A 559 9.46 13.97 -0.49
C SER A 559 10.23 15.05 0.29
N CYS A 560 9.55 15.74 1.21
CA CYS A 560 10.15 16.71 2.14
C CYS A 560 9.94 16.38 3.63
N ASN A 561 9.22 15.28 3.92
CA ASN A 561 8.72 14.86 5.23
C ASN A 561 8.22 16.01 6.14
N LYS A 562 7.32 16.83 5.58
CA LYS A 562 6.76 18.01 6.27
C LYS A 562 5.41 18.44 5.69
N CYS A 563 4.58 19.07 6.51
CA CYS A 563 3.42 19.80 6.00
C CYS A 563 3.83 21.21 5.54
N VAL A 564 3.15 21.68 4.50
CA VAL A 564 3.38 22.97 3.85
C VAL A 564 2.05 23.73 3.80
N TYR A 565 2.06 24.98 4.25
CA TYR A 565 0.88 25.84 4.21
C TYR A 565 0.48 26.17 2.77
N SER A 566 -0.81 26.01 2.43
CA SER A 566 -1.35 26.24 1.09
C SER A 566 -0.49 25.58 0.01
N PHE A 567 -0.27 24.26 0.17
CA PHE A 567 0.59 23.45 -0.68
C PHE A 567 0.12 23.43 -2.14
N ASP A 568 1.06 23.65 -3.06
CA ASP A 568 0.81 23.61 -4.51
C ASP A 568 1.44 22.36 -5.15
N HIS A 569 2.76 22.18 -5.02
CA HIS A 569 3.44 20.95 -5.46
C HIS A 569 4.81 20.76 -4.79
N HIS A 570 5.46 19.61 -5.05
CA HIS A 570 6.89 19.42 -4.79
C HIS A 570 7.67 19.58 -6.10
N CYS A 571 8.53 20.59 -6.19
CA CYS A 571 9.28 20.88 -7.40
C CYS A 571 10.58 20.07 -7.44
N ILE A 572 10.65 19.10 -8.35
CA ILE A 572 11.81 18.19 -8.53
C ILE A 572 13.07 18.87 -9.10
N TRP A 573 12.93 20.08 -9.64
CA TRP A 573 14.02 20.91 -10.18
C TRP A 573 14.66 21.83 -9.11
N LEU A 574 13.84 22.30 -8.16
CA LEU A 574 14.29 23.05 -6.97
C LEU A 574 14.53 22.14 -5.76
N ASN A 575 14.07 20.89 -5.81
CA ASN A 575 14.03 19.93 -4.69
C ASN A 575 13.45 20.53 -3.40
N THR A 576 12.37 21.31 -3.52
CA THR A 576 11.63 21.88 -2.38
C THR A 576 10.14 21.97 -2.73
N CYS A 577 9.30 22.21 -1.73
CA CYS A 577 7.87 22.44 -1.96
C CYS A 577 7.61 23.87 -2.44
N VAL A 578 6.61 24.01 -3.30
CA VAL A 578 5.97 25.28 -3.58
C VAL A 578 4.64 25.32 -2.81
N GLY A 579 4.37 26.44 -2.15
CA GLY A 579 3.16 26.69 -1.38
C GLY A 579 3.05 28.15 -0.97
N GLY A 580 2.13 28.49 -0.06
CA GLY A 580 1.75 29.88 0.22
C GLY A 580 2.91 30.82 0.60
N LYS A 581 3.96 30.32 1.26
CA LYS A 581 5.14 31.11 1.66
C LYS A 581 6.09 31.47 0.50
N ASN A 582 6.08 30.73 -0.62
CA ASN A 582 7.03 30.93 -1.72
C ASN A 582 6.42 30.95 -3.14
N TYR A 583 5.11 30.68 -3.31
CA TYR A 583 4.45 30.63 -4.63
C TYR A 583 4.63 31.92 -5.45
N ARG A 584 4.57 33.11 -4.81
CA ARG A 584 4.82 34.39 -5.51
C ARG A 584 6.22 34.46 -6.12
N LEU A 585 7.24 34.05 -5.37
CA LEU A 585 8.63 34.01 -5.84
C LEU A 585 8.81 32.96 -6.94
N PHE A 586 8.12 31.81 -6.83
CA PHE A 586 8.13 30.77 -7.87
C PHE A 586 7.54 31.29 -9.19
N PHE A 587 6.39 31.98 -9.14
CA PHE A 587 5.77 32.57 -10.31
C PHE A 587 6.66 33.68 -10.93
N SER A 588 7.23 34.57 -10.12
CA SER A 588 8.20 35.56 -10.60
C SER A 588 9.44 34.91 -11.23
N MET A 589 9.94 33.80 -10.68
CA MET A 589 11.04 33.02 -11.26
C MET A 589 10.67 32.44 -12.63
N LEU A 590 9.43 31.96 -12.83
CA LEU A 590 8.94 31.49 -14.14
C LEU A 590 8.89 32.62 -15.18
N CYS A 591 8.43 33.81 -14.81
CA CYS A 591 8.48 34.97 -15.70
C CYS A 591 9.92 35.37 -16.05
N LEU A 592 10.83 35.39 -15.06
CA LEU A 592 12.23 35.77 -15.24
C LEU A 592 13.03 34.76 -16.07
N ILE A 593 12.81 33.45 -15.92
CA ILE A 593 13.50 32.43 -16.73
C ILE A 593 13.02 32.43 -18.19
N VAL A 594 11.72 32.68 -18.45
CA VAL A 594 11.22 32.86 -19.83
C VAL A 594 11.86 34.10 -20.47
N LEU A 595 11.88 35.24 -19.77
CA LEU A 595 12.50 36.47 -20.28
C LEU A 595 14.01 36.29 -20.52
N GLY A 596 14.73 35.67 -19.57
CA GLY A 596 16.17 35.42 -19.68
C GLY A 596 16.54 34.44 -20.79
N THR A 597 15.82 33.33 -20.93
CA THR A 597 16.10 32.34 -21.98
C THR A 597 15.72 32.84 -23.37
N LEU A 598 14.65 33.63 -23.51
CA LEU A 598 14.32 34.33 -24.75
C LEU A 598 15.42 35.34 -25.13
N PHE A 599 15.92 36.12 -24.16
CA PHE A 599 17.00 37.10 -24.41
C PHE A 599 18.33 36.42 -24.79
N MET A 600 18.71 35.34 -24.10
CA MET A 600 19.88 34.52 -24.43
C MET A 600 19.74 33.83 -25.79
N PHE A 601 18.55 33.35 -26.16
CA PHE A 601 18.27 32.81 -27.49
C PHE A 601 18.47 33.86 -28.59
N LEU A 602 17.87 35.04 -28.43
CA LEU A 602 18.01 36.14 -29.39
C LEU A 602 19.47 36.57 -29.55
N ASN A 603 20.22 36.71 -28.45
CA ASN A 603 21.65 37.02 -28.49
C ASN A 603 22.47 35.93 -29.20
N SER A 604 22.20 34.65 -28.90
CA SER A 604 22.90 33.51 -29.53
C SER A 604 22.60 33.43 -31.03
N LEU A 605 21.35 33.66 -31.43
CA LEU A 605 20.91 33.68 -32.83
C LEU A 605 21.53 34.86 -33.60
N LEU A 606 21.56 36.06 -33.01
CA LEU A 606 22.18 37.24 -33.63
C LEU A 606 23.70 37.06 -33.78
N GLN A 607 24.39 36.48 -32.80
CA GLN A 607 25.81 36.15 -32.88
C GLN A 607 26.09 35.08 -33.96
N PHE A 608 25.26 34.02 -34.01
CA PHE A 608 25.34 32.97 -35.03
C PHE A 608 25.19 33.56 -36.44
N ILE A 609 24.14 34.34 -36.70
CA ILE A 609 23.90 35.01 -37.99
C ILE A 609 25.05 35.97 -38.33
N GLY A 610 25.48 36.80 -37.39
CA GLY A 610 26.58 37.77 -37.58
C GLY A 610 27.91 37.10 -37.95
N SER A 611 28.18 35.90 -37.45
CA SER A 611 29.38 35.14 -37.79
C SER A 611 29.47 34.77 -39.28
N PHE A 612 28.34 34.57 -39.97
CA PHE A 612 28.35 34.27 -41.41
C PHE A 612 28.68 35.51 -42.24
N SER A 613 28.17 36.69 -41.89
CA SER A 613 28.60 37.95 -42.52
C SER A 613 30.09 38.25 -42.28
N THR A 614 30.63 37.87 -41.12
CA THR A 614 32.08 37.93 -40.84
C THR A 614 32.86 36.90 -41.68
N THR A 615 32.32 35.69 -41.86
CA THR A 615 32.92 34.66 -42.73
C THR A 615 33.01 35.15 -44.18
N SER A 616 31.93 35.71 -44.72
CA SER A 616 31.89 36.25 -46.09
C SER A 616 32.85 37.43 -46.30
N SER A 617 32.98 38.32 -45.31
CA SER A 617 33.91 39.48 -45.41
C SER A 617 35.38 39.09 -45.22
N LEU A 618 35.68 38.01 -44.50
CA LEU A 618 37.02 37.40 -44.46
C LEU A 618 37.37 36.72 -45.80
N GLN A 619 36.44 35.98 -46.40
CA GLN A 619 36.63 35.38 -47.74
C GLN A 619 36.80 36.42 -48.86
N LEU A 620 36.38 37.67 -48.64
CA LEU A 620 36.60 38.80 -49.56
C LEU A 620 37.93 39.55 -49.36
N LYS A 621 38.77 39.17 -48.37
CA LYS A 621 40.08 39.80 -48.09
C LYS A 621 41.34 38.90 -48.20
N PRO A 622 41.42 37.82 -49.01
CA PRO A 622 42.56 36.90 -48.99
C PRO A 622 43.84 37.40 -49.69
N PHE A 623 43.89 38.65 -50.19
CA PHE A 623 44.87 39.07 -51.21
C PHE A 623 45.99 40.04 -50.79
N TYR A 624 46.10 40.43 -49.51
CA TYR A 624 47.22 41.26 -49.03
C TYR A 624 47.79 40.81 -47.68
N ASN A 625 48.91 40.07 -47.75
CA ASN A 625 49.96 39.87 -46.76
C ASN A 625 49.61 39.88 -45.25
N THR A 626 49.40 38.70 -44.64
CA THR A 626 50.11 38.35 -43.39
C THR A 626 50.21 36.83 -43.19
N ASP A 627 51.31 36.42 -42.55
CA ASP A 627 51.73 35.10 -42.06
C ASP A 627 50.80 33.89 -42.19
N GLN A 628 51.33 32.88 -42.89
CA GLN A 628 50.70 31.60 -43.26
C GLN A 628 50.17 30.76 -42.06
N TYR A 629 50.64 31.02 -40.84
CA TYR A 629 50.20 30.34 -39.62
C TYR A 629 48.92 30.93 -39.00
N ALA A 630 48.66 32.24 -39.18
CA ALA A 630 47.43 32.87 -38.66
C ALA A 630 46.18 32.33 -39.39
N ILE A 631 46.32 32.07 -40.69
CA ILE A 631 45.27 31.60 -41.60
C ILE A 631 44.74 30.20 -41.22
N LEU A 632 45.49 29.39 -40.45
CA LEU A 632 45.04 28.07 -39.98
C LEU A 632 44.25 28.13 -38.65
N MET A 633 44.55 29.12 -37.80
CA MET A 633 43.94 29.28 -36.47
C MET A 633 42.59 30.02 -36.52
N ILE A 634 42.44 30.98 -37.44
CA ILE A 634 41.23 31.81 -37.57
C ILE A 634 39.99 31.02 -38.04
N PRO A 635 40.05 30.15 -39.08
CA PRO A 635 38.88 29.37 -39.49
C PRO A 635 38.43 28.38 -38.42
N SER A 636 39.38 27.71 -37.79
CA SER A 636 39.15 26.72 -36.73
C SER A 636 38.42 27.33 -35.52
N SER A 637 38.80 28.54 -35.12
CA SER A 637 38.16 29.26 -34.02
C SER A 637 36.81 29.87 -34.41
N LEU A 638 36.64 30.37 -35.65
CA LEU A 638 35.36 30.89 -36.14
C LEU A 638 34.30 29.79 -36.29
N VAL A 639 34.69 28.61 -36.80
CA VAL A 639 33.80 27.43 -36.88
C VAL A 639 33.46 26.91 -35.49
N ALA A 640 34.40 26.89 -34.54
CA ALA A 640 34.10 26.56 -33.15
C ALA A 640 33.09 27.55 -32.53
N PHE A 641 33.24 28.86 -32.79
CA PHE A 641 32.29 29.89 -32.35
C PHE A 641 30.89 29.70 -32.97
N GLN A 642 30.82 29.36 -34.27
CA GLN A 642 29.57 29.03 -34.97
C GLN A 642 28.86 27.82 -34.35
N VAL A 643 29.60 26.74 -34.08
CA VAL A 643 29.06 25.53 -33.45
C VAL A 643 28.58 25.82 -32.02
N ILE A 644 29.36 26.56 -31.22
CA ILE A 644 28.98 26.94 -29.84
C ILE A 644 27.73 27.83 -29.84
N THR A 645 27.66 28.87 -30.68
CA THR A 645 26.49 29.76 -30.73
C THR A 645 25.23 29.08 -31.27
N ALA A 646 25.35 28.16 -32.24
CA ALA A 646 24.25 27.31 -32.68
C ALA A 646 23.72 26.39 -31.57
N ILE A 647 24.63 25.74 -30.82
CA ILE A 647 24.30 24.87 -29.69
C ILE A 647 23.61 25.67 -28.56
N LEU A 648 24.12 26.86 -28.23
CA LEU A 648 23.50 27.76 -27.25
C LEU A 648 22.12 28.23 -27.69
N ALA A 649 21.94 28.63 -28.95
CA ALA A 649 20.64 29.00 -29.50
C ALA A 649 19.64 27.83 -29.44
N PHE A 650 20.06 26.61 -29.80
CA PHE A 650 19.21 25.43 -29.71
C PHE A 650 18.77 25.12 -28.26
N PHE A 651 19.71 25.03 -27.32
CA PHE A 651 19.37 24.73 -25.92
C PHE A 651 18.55 25.83 -25.24
N THR A 652 18.86 27.11 -25.49
CA THR A 652 18.07 28.23 -24.93
C THR A 652 16.65 28.28 -25.51
N LEU A 653 16.46 27.98 -26.80
CA LEU A 653 15.13 27.85 -27.41
C LEU A 653 14.31 26.71 -26.79
N VAL A 654 14.90 25.53 -26.61
CA VAL A 654 14.24 24.36 -25.99
C VAL A 654 13.83 24.68 -24.54
N ILE A 655 14.72 25.28 -23.75
CA ILE A 655 14.41 25.66 -22.36
C ILE A 655 13.35 26.77 -22.33
N CYS A 656 13.41 27.76 -23.23
CA CYS A 656 12.40 28.81 -23.34
C CYS A 656 11.01 28.24 -23.65
N GLY A 657 10.90 27.27 -24.57
CA GLY A 657 9.64 26.60 -24.89
C GLY A 657 9.06 25.81 -23.72
N LEU A 658 9.89 25.05 -23.00
CA LEU A 658 9.48 24.31 -21.80
C LEU A 658 9.07 25.23 -20.65
N ALA A 659 9.81 26.33 -20.44
CA ALA A 659 9.50 27.34 -19.43
C ALA A 659 8.21 28.11 -19.76
N LEU A 660 7.99 28.45 -21.03
CA LEU A 660 6.76 29.11 -21.49
C LEU A 660 5.54 28.21 -21.33
N TYR A 661 5.66 26.92 -21.64
CA TYR A 661 4.60 25.92 -21.38
C TYR A 661 4.25 25.84 -19.88
N LEU A 662 5.27 25.78 -19.01
CA LEU A 662 5.07 25.74 -17.56
C LEU A 662 4.45 27.05 -17.03
N LEU A 663 4.88 28.21 -17.53
CA LEU A 663 4.30 29.51 -17.19
C LEU A 663 2.84 29.61 -17.63
N ALA A 664 2.51 29.20 -18.87
CA ALA A 664 1.14 29.18 -19.38
C ALA A 664 0.24 28.26 -18.54
N PHE A 665 0.74 27.10 -18.11
CA PHE A 665 0.03 26.20 -17.20
C PHE A 665 -0.23 26.84 -15.82
N HIS A 666 0.74 27.53 -15.22
CA HIS A 666 0.53 28.24 -13.96
C HIS A 666 -0.37 29.49 -14.10
N VAL A 667 -0.39 30.16 -15.25
CA VAL A 667 -1.37 31.21 -15.58
C VAL A 667 -2.78 30.63 -15.64
N TYR A 668 -2.97 29.50 -16.33
CA TYR A 668 -4.25 28.78 -16.38
C TYR A 668 -4.74 28.37 -14.98
N LEU A 669 -3.88 27.76 -14.16
CA LEU A 669 -4.22 27.41 -12.77
C LEU A 669 -4.60 28.64 -11.94
N SER A 670 -3.85 29.74 -12.08
CA SER A 670 -4.14 30.99 -11.37
C SER A 670 -5.44 31.66 -11.83
N TYR A 671 -5.85 31.49 -13.08
CA TYR A 671 -7.13 31.99 -13.60
C TYR A 671 -8.32 31.23 -13.01
N HIS A 672 -8.21 29.89 -12.89
CA HIS A 672 -9.23 29.05 -12.27
C HIS A 672 -9.17 29.00 -10.73
N GLY A 673 -8.17 29.63 -10.10
CA GLY A 673 -8.00 29.62 -8.64
C GLY A 673 -7.63 28.26 -8.05
N LEU A 674 -7.07 27.36 -8.87
CA LEU A 674 -6.70 26.00 -8.49
C LEU A 674 -5.20 25.91 -8.15
N SER A 675 -4.83 25.00 -7.24
CA SER A 675 -3.44 24.57 -7.15
C SER A 675 -3.12 23.45 -8.15
N THR A 676 -1.84 23.24 -8.42
CA THR A 676 -1.31 22.12 -9.21
C THR A 676 -1.74 20.78 -8.61
N TYR A 677 -1.72 20.67 -7.28
CA TYR A 677 -2.22 19.51 -6.55
C TYR A 677 -3.71 19.28 -6.82
N ASP A 678 -4.55 20.30 -6.70
CA ASP A 678 -6.01 20.17 -6.89
C ASP A 678 -6.33 19.75 -8.33
N TYR A 679 -5.70 20.39 -9.33
CA TYR A 679 -5.83 20.03 -10.75
C TYR A 679 -5.45 18.57 -11.01
N VAL A 680 -4.34 18.09 -10.44
CA VAL A 680 -3.88 16.69 -10.59
C VAL A 680 -4.81 15.71 -9.86
N VAL A 681 -5.35 16.07 -8.69
CA VAL A 681 -6.32 15.23 -7.97
C VAL A 681 -7.63 15.13 -8.75
N GLN A 682 -8.18 16.25 -9.22
CA GLN A 682 -9.37 16.29 -10.08
C GLN A 682 -9.18 15.45 -11.35
N HIS A 683 -8.04 15.57 -12.04
CA HIS A 683 -7.75 14.77 -13.24
C HIS A 683 -7.59 13.27 -12.95
N ARG A 684 -7.06 12.88 -11.79
CA ARG A 684 -7.01 11.47 -11.37
C ARG A 684 -8.42 10.94 -11.11
N MET A 685 -9.24 11.67 -10.35
CA MET A 685 -10.62 11.31 -10.07
C MET A 685 -11.44 11.17 -11.36
N LYS A 686 -11.36 12.15 -12.26
CA LYS A 686 -12.03 12.09 -13.57
C LYS A 686 -11.59 10.86 -14.37
N ARG A 687 -10.29 10.58 -14.49
CA ARG A 687 -9.79 9.37 -15.17
C ARG A 687 -10.28 8.06 -14.53
N THR A 688 -10.38 7.97 -13.21
CA THR A 688 -10.95 6.80 -12.53
C THR A 688 -12.45 6.62 -12.84
N VAL A 689 -13.20 7.73 -12.89
CA VAL A 689 -14.61 7.72 -13.31
C VAL A 689 -14.75 7.31 -14.77
N ASP A 690 -13.99 7.94 -15.68
CA ASP A 690 -13.97 7.61 -17.11
C ASP A 690 -13.60 6.14 -17.35
N GLN A 691 -12.63 5.59 -16.60
CA GLN A 691 -12.24 4.17 -16.68
C GLN A 691 -13.36 3.24 -16.18
N THR A 692 -14.02 3.59 -15.08
CA THR A 692 -15.16 2.83 -14.54
C THR A 692 -16.34 2.81 -15.53
N ILE A 693 -16.67 3.98 -16.12
CA ILE A 693 -17.70 4.11 -17.16
C ILE A 693 -17.35 3.30 -18.40
N ASN A 694 -16.09 3.34 -18.87
CA ASN A 694 -15.67 2.56 -20.03
C ASN A 694 -15.66 1.05 -19.77
N GLN A 695 -15.32 0.59 -18.56
CA GLN A 695 -15.45 -0.82 -18.17
C GLN A 695 -16.93 -1.25 -18.14
N PHE A 696 -17.82 -0.42 -17.57
CA PHE A 696 -19.27 -0.67 -17.58
C PHE A 696 -19.84 -0.76 -19.00
N ASN A 697 -19.44 0.15 -19.89
CA ASN A 697 -19.85 0.15 -21.29
C ASN A 697 -19.29 -1.06 -22.06
N GLN A 698 -18.05 -1.50 -21.79
CA GLN A 698 -17.50 -2.73 -22.37
C GLN A 698 -18.23 -3.99 -21.90
N LEU A 699 -18.64 -4.06 -20.63
CA LEU A 699 -19.46 -5.16 -20.09
C LEU A 699 -20.85 -5.22 -20.74
N ASN A 700 -21.44 -4.08 -21.08
CA ASN A 700 -22.70 -4.03 -21.83
C ASN A 700 -22.51 -4.43 -23.31
N LEU A 701 -21.38 -4.05 -23.93
CA LEU A 701 -21.06 -4.41 -25.32
C LEU A 701 -20.66 -5.88 -25.51
N THR A 702 -20.35 -6.63 -24.45
CA THR A 702 -20.06 -8.07 -24.52
C THR A 702 -21.28 -8.98 -24.34
N GLN A 703 -22.49 -8.42 -24.13
CA GLN A 703 -23.71 -9.22 -24.29
C GLN A 703 -23.95 -9.54 -25.78
N PRO A 704 -24.28 -10.79 -26.15
CA PRO A 704 -24.43 -11.17 -27.54
C PRO A 704 -25.69 -10.52 -28.14
N ASN A 705 -25.50 -9.68 -29.16
CA ASN A 705 -26.59 -9.03 -29.91
C ASN A 705 -27.68 -10.04 -30.32
N GLU A 706 -28.93 -9.80 -29.92
CA GLU A 706 -30.08 -10.70 -30.18
C GLU A 706 -30.27 -11.06 -31.67
N SER A 707 -29.86 -10.17 -32.57
CA SER A 707 -29.89 -10.38 -34.03
C SER A 707 -29.13 -11.65 -34.45
N THR A 708 -28.06 -11.99 -33.72
CA THR A 708 -27.22 -13.17 -33.95
C THR A 708 -27.96 -14.45 -33.56
N VAL A 709 -28.70 -14.44 -32.44
CA VAL A 709 -29.50 -15.58 -31.95
C VAL A 709 -30.70 -15.82 -32.88
N LYS A 710 -31.39 -14.74 -33.29
CA LYS A 710 -32.57 -14.81 -34.17
C LYS A 710 -32.24 -15.37 -35.58
N GLN A 711 -30.97 -15.33 -36.02
CA GLN A 711 -30.52 -16.01 -37.26
C GLN A 711 -30.22 -17.50 -37.11
N SER A 712 -29.79 -17.99 -35.94
CA SER A 712 -29.58 -19.43 -35.73
C SER A 712 -30.91 -20.16 -35.51
N GLU A 713 -31.82 -19.56 -34.75
CA GLU A 713 -33.16 -20.11 -34.48
C GLU A 713 -34.01 -20.22 -35.74
N THR A 714 -34.08 -19.17 -36.57
CA THR A 714 -34.88 -19.20 -37.81
C THR A 714 -34.40 -20.22 -38.84
N ASN A 715 -33.10 -20.56 -38.85
CA ASN A 715 -32.57 -21.67 -39.65
C ASN A 715 -32.93 -23.04 -39.05
N HIS A 716 -32.91 -23.18 -37.73
CA HIS A 716 -33.33 -24.43 -37.08
C HIS A 716 -34.84 -24.68 -37.23
N GLU A 717 -35.66 -23.64 -37.18
CA GLU A 717 -37.13 -23.75 -37.25
C GLU A 717 -37.62 -24.10 -38.67
N LYS A 718 -37.02 -23.50 -39.72
CA LYS A 718 -37.24 -23.91 -41.13
C LYS A 718 -36.95 -25.39 -41.36
N ARG A 719 -35.99 -25.97 -40.61
CA ARG A 719 -35.63 -27.39 -40.68
C ARG A 719 -36.63 -28.30 -39.96
N LYS A 720 -37.37 -27.80 -38.95
CA LYS A 720 -38.48 -28.52 -38.27
C LYS A 720 -39.80 -28.43 -39.03
N LYS A 721 -40.17 -27.24 -39.53
CA LYS A 721 -41.45 -26.98 -40.25
C LYS A 721 -41.63 -27.76 -41.56
N ARG A 722 -40.62 -28.52 -42.01
CA ARG A 722 -40.67 -29.41 -43.18
C ARG A 722 -41.10 -30.86 -42.87
N ARG A 723 -41.37 -31.24 -41.61
CA ARG A 723 -41.54 -32.66 -41.22
C ARG A 723 -42.87 -33.10 -40.63
N HIS A 724 -43.72 -32.22 -40.08
CA HIS A 724 -45.02 -32.61 -39.53
C HIS A 724 -46.14 -31.66 -39.99
N GLY A 725 -46.96 -32.17 -40.90
CA GLY A 725 -48.26 -31.60 -41.27
C GLY A 725 -49.24 -32.73 -41.57
N SER A 726 -50.07 -33.10 -40.60
CA SER A 726 -51.18 -34.04 -40.75
C SER A 726 -52.18 -33.87 -39.59
N SER A 727 -53.48 -33.77 -39.90
CA SER A 727 -54.64 -33.62 -38.99
C SER A 727 -54.64 -32.35 -38.09
N LYS A 728 -55.65 -31.48 -37.99
CA LYS A 728 -57.12 -31.62 -37.75
C LYS A 728 -57.49 -32.23 -36.37
N GLN A 729 -58.45 -31.72 -35.57
CA GLN A 729 -59.24 -30.44 -35.58
C GLN A 729 -60.06 -30.30 -34.25
N GLN A 730 -60.62 -29.10 -33.96
CA GLN A 730 -61.74 -28.76 -33.03
C GLN A 730 -61.48 -28.30 -31.56
N ASN A 731 -62.15 -27.17 -31.20
CA ASN A 731 -62.87 -26.72 -29.97
C ASN A 731 -62.27 -26.89 -28.53
N GLY A 732 -62.47 -25.99 -27.54
CA GLY A 732 -63.13 -24.66 -27.49
C GLY A 732 -63.35 -24.06 -26.06
N THR A 733 -63.76 -22.77 -26.00
CA THR A 733 -64.54 -22.03 -24.93
C THR A 733 -64.02 -21.66 -23.49
N THR A 734 -64.06 -20.33 -23.21
CA THR A 734 -64.61 -19.55 -22.02
C THR A 734 -63.92 -19.36 -20.63
N ASN A 735 -63.94 -18.08 -20.17
CA ASN A 735 -64.21 -17.51 -18.80
C ASN A 735 -63.23 -17.69 -17.59
N GLN A 736 -63.24 -16.86 -16.51
CA GLN A 736 -63.50 -15.41 -16.25
C GLN A 736 -63.12 -15.00 -14.77
N GLY A 737 -62.90 -13.70 -14.48
CA GLY A 737 -62.81 -13.08 -13.12
C GLY A 737 -61.50 -13.28 -12.33
N HIS A 738 -61.16 -12.64 -11.19
CA HIS A 738 -61.59 -11.43 -10.40
C HIS A 738 -60.58 -11.27 -9.20
N THR A 739 -60.38 -10.20 -8.37
CA THR A 739 -60.96 -8.84 -8.14
C THR A 739 -59.93 -7.92 -7.39
N SER A 740 -60.27 -6.67 -7.06
CA SER A 740 -59.49 -5.66 -6.25
C SER A 740 -60.17 -5.41 -4.86
N PRO A 741 -60.20 -4.23 -4.14
CA PRO A 741 -59.48 -2.91 -4.19
C PRO A 741 -59.22 -2.14 -2.82
N VAL A 742 -58.88 -0.82 -2.90
CA VAL A 742 -59.18 0.38 -2.01
C VAL A 742 -58.27 0.88 -0.82
N TYR A 743 -58.29 2.23 -0.65
CA TYR A 743 -57.93 3.18 0.46
C TYR A 743 -56.44 3.61 0.68
N VAL A 744 -55.97 4.89 0.79
CA VAL A 744 -56.50 6.29 1.00
C VAL A 744 -56.75 6.70 2.48
N ALA A 745 -56.35 7.86 3.07
CA ALA A 745 -55.75 9.16 2.62
C ALA A 745 -54.47 9.58 3.47
N GLU A 746 -54.08 10.81 3.89
CA GLU A 746 -54.57 12.24 3.93
C GLU A 746 -53.36 13.24 4.18
N GLU A 747 -53.55 14.57 4.41
CA GLU A 747 -52.53 15.63 4.69
C GLU A 747 -52.83 16.54 5.93
N ASP A 748 -51.85 17.29 6.48
CA ASP A 748 -52.04 18.60 7.19
C ASP A 748 -50.72 19.44 7.36
N HIS A 749 -50.83 20.73 7.75
CA HIS A 749 -49.80 21.81 7.76
C HIS A 749 -49.74 22.63 9.09
N ARG A 750 -48.54 23.04 9.58
CA ARG A 750 -48.20 24.44 10.04
C ARG A 750 -46.78 24.73 10.60
N ASP A 751 -46.56 26.01 10.95
CA ASP A 751 -45.32 26.81 10.93
C ASP A 751 -44.38 26.89 12.17
N SER A 752 -43.06 26.95 11.89
CA SER A 752 -42.08 27.92 12.47
C SER A 752 -41.53 27.73 13.92
N PRO A 753 -40.56 28.55 14.41
CA PRO A 753 -39.14 28.16 14.28
C PRO A 753 -38.26 28.35 15.54
N ARG A 754 -37.15 27.59 15.67
CA ARG A 754 -36.03 27.91 16.59
C ARG A 754 -34.65 27.62 15.98
N ARG A 755 -33.65 28.39 16.41
CA ARG A 755 -32.25 28.31 15.96
C ARG A 755 -31.55 27.07 16.54
N LEU A 756 -30.70 26.43 15.75
CA LEU A 756 -29.56 25.65 16.22
C LEU A 756 -28.34 25.91 15.33
N GLN A 757 -27.15 25.86 15.92
CA GLN A 757 -25.91 26.39 15.36
C GLN A 757 -24.97 25.24 15.00
N ALA A 758 -24.92 24.87 13.72
CA ALA A 758 -24.16 23.72 13.23
C ALA A 758 -22.81 24.11 12.60
N CYS A 759 -21.76 23.35 12.92
CA CYS A 759 -20.41 23.54 12.36
C CYS A 759 -20.39 23.25 10.85
N ARG A 760 -19.82 24.17 10.05
CA ARG A 760 -19.60 23.93 8.61
C ARG A 760 -18.38 23.03 8.40
N GLY A 761 -18.63 21.73 8.31
CA GLY A 761 -17.66 20.77 7.80
C GLY A 761 -17.41 20.95 6.30
N SER A 762 -16.19 20.57 5.87
CA SER A 762 -15.73 20.34 4.50
C SER A 762 -16.10 21.36 3.38
N HIS A 763 -15.07 21.92 2.74
CA HIS A 763 -15.24 22.60 1.44
C HIS A 763 -15.60 21.64 0.27
N GLN A 764 -15.59 20.31 0.49
CA GLN A 764 -15.80 19.30 -0.55
C GLN A 764 -17.27 19.12 -0.90
N GLU A 765 -18.16 19.00 0.08
CA GLU A 765 -19.60 18.79 -0.15
C GLU A 765 -20.23 19.99 -0.89
N ALA A 766 -19.85 21.21 -0.50
CA ALA A 766 -20.24 22.43 -1.19
C ALA A 766 -19.69 22.53 -2.63
N TYR A 767 -18.61 21.82 -2.97
CA TYR A 767 -18.06 21.75 -4.32
C TYR A 767 -18.74 20.66 -5.16
N ILE A 768 -19.08 19.52 -4.55
CA ILE A 768 -19.88 18.46 -5.18
C ILE A 768 -21.25 19.00 -5.59
N LEU A 769 -21.94 19.71 -4.69
CA LEU A 769 -23.23 20.34 -4.98
C LEU A 769 -23.14 21.40 -6.10
N ARG A 770 -22.02 22.13 -6.22
CA ARG A 770 -21.78 23.04 -7.35
C ARG A 770 -21.46 22.33 -8.65
N ALA A 771 -20.69 21.24 -8.62
CA ALA A 771 -20.41 20.42 -9.80
C ALA A 771 -21.70 19.78 -10.34
N ILE A 772 -22.56 19.27 -9.46
CA ILE A 772 -23.90 18.76 -9.81
C ILE A 772 -24.76 19.90 -10.41
N SER A 773 -24.75 21.09 -9.81
CA SER A 773 -25.47 22.26 -10.34
C SER A 773 -25.02 22.62 -11.76
N GLN A 774 -23.71 22.67 -12.04
CA GLN A 774 -23.22 23.06 -13.38
C GLN A 774 -23.45 21.99 -14.45
N VAL A 775 -23.43 20.69 -14.07
CA VAL A 775 -23.80 19.60 -15.00
C VAL A 775 -25.31 19.62 -15.31
N HIS A 776 -26.13 20.28 -14.49
CA HIS A 776 -27.58 20.42 -14.71
C HIS A 776 -27.96 21.62 -15.60
N ASP A 777 -27.03 22.53 -15.89
CA ASP A 777 -27.23 23.68 -16.80
C ASP A 777 -26.81 23.38 -18.26
N GLU A 778 -26.12 22.26 -18.52
CA GLU A 778 -25.68 21.82 -19.87
C GLU A 778 -26.47 20.60 -20.42
N HIS A 779 -27.52 20.13 -19.73
CA HIS A 779 -28.33 18.95 -20.09
C HIS A 779 -29.84 19.16 -19.90
#